data_AF-A0A1L7D0V0-F1
#
_entry.id   AF-A0A1L7D0V0-F1
#
_cell.length_a   1.000
_cell.length_b   1.000
_cell.length_c   1.000
_cell.angle_alpha   90.00
_cell.angle_beta   90.00
_cell.angle_gamma   90.00
#
_symmetry.space_group_name_H-M   'P 1'
#
loop_
_entity.id
_entity.type
_entity.pdbx_description
1 polymer ?
#
loop_
_entity_poly.entity_id
_entity_poly.type
_entity_poly.pdbx_seq_one_letter_code
_entity_poly.pdbx_strand_id
1 'polypeptide(L)'
;MTIFTRRLLAGLTATALTFTTVGTTPAFAAEDSPAPAAGNTAAATGTGVKVEGAETIADKKVTLEKGTANMDWVHSFRLYVGEHQETRTGGVELDPHNHYLLWPVQKNQEIDLDNLTELKLDGSVNWVHHGGILNVTLSNPTIDFVNKKLVVDGNSVGTLKKPGVAVNERGPLLDLTDLKAEIVDGYLRVTSFKPVNTAFADKLVGFYEGESREPIVLTAKIADSETDNPEPILWKLFPERYGSLRPNSYYEEDPSLLEKPISIDPRLEECVRWELDLEDSKEPLTNKDMHKLTRLFCIGEGKNGNGKVKDISALAFAPRLARLNISQQEISDLSPLQQLENLIELDVSSNPLKTLSGLGYQPKLQTLRANNAQLETIEHLFSLKALTSLEVNDNDLDSLTGLPDPNESPNDDYDLNEVQAANNRIREADILSKYTYLKKIDLRNNQLDSVEQLAIRGLETLDVRDNYISDLSPLETIAAKPNGLAIVRLEKIHAENNLVEDVSGLSEDLKKYLSGVKDGKLPVRENTERPAATVRPDISPISGAVSIMEGEELKLSVTVTGTPEPAVTWEKEVDGNWVAVEGASGTTFTKTVEKADNGAKFRAVATNERGSKATAAVTVAVESKPEVPAPSEPSETPKPGQTGGLGTGAIVGIVAGVLGLLGLAGHVFLNFNSIQAQIMHFLAQFR
;
A
#
# COMPACT_ATOMS: atom_id res chain seq x y z
N MET A 1 42.88 15.73 -10.94
CA MET A 1 43.35 16.92 -10.20
C MET A 1 42.98 16.74 -8.72
N THR A 2 43.78 17.00 -7.68
CA THR A 2 45.25 16.91 -7.41
C THR A 2 45.55 17.75 -6.14
N ILE A 3 46.26 17.21 -5.11
CA ILE A 3 46.82 17.90 -3.91
C ILE A 3 45.77 18.49 -2.92
N PHE A 4 45.87 18.53 -1.58
CA PHE A 4 46.61 17.87 -0.45
C PHE A 4 45.60 17.85 0.75
N THR A 5 45.51 16.96 1.76
CA THR A 5 46.30 15.89 2.44
C THR A 5 47.14 16.27 3.69
N ARG A 6 46.88 15.55 4.81
CA ARG A 6 47.73 15.24 6.00
C ARG A 6 47.82 16.17 7.23
N ARG A 7 47.52 15.57 8.40
CA ARG A 7 48.46 15.14 9.50
C ARG A 7 47.75 13.98 10.27
N LEU A 8 48.33 12.82 10.63
CA LEU A 8 49.54 12.43 11.38
C LEU A 8 49.57 12.90 12.85
N LEU A 9 49.92 12.10 13.86
CA LEU A 9 50.05 10.62 14.02
C LEU A 9 50.29 10.29 15.53
N ALA A 10 50.30 9.00 15.89
CA ALA A 10 50.81 8.39 17.15
C ALA A 10 49.90 8.48 18.40
N GLY A 11 49.96 7.56 19.36
CA GLY A 11 50.88 6.40 19.48
C GLY A 11 50.41 5.30 20.43
N LEU A 12 51.12 4.16 20.44
CA LEU A 12 50.76 2.92 21.13
C LEU A 12 50.78 3.05 22.67
N THR A 13 49.95 2.25 23.35
CA THR A 13 50.46 1.10 24.14
C THR A 13 49.32 0.12 24.49
N ALA A 14 49.68 -1.13 24.80
CA ALA A 14 48.73 -2.19 25.16
C ALA A 14 49.04 -2.69 26.57
N THR A 15 47.99 -3.01 27.34
CA THR A 15 48.11 -3.73 28.63
C THR A 15 46.98 -4.76 28.69
N ALA A 16 47.32 -6.03 28.86
CA ALA A 16 46.34 -7.09 29.04
C ALA A 16 46.19 -7.42 30.53
N LEU A 17 44.96 -7.59 31.01
CA LEU A 17 44.66 -8.23 32.29
C LEU A 17 43.47 -9.20 32.17
N THR A 18 43.81 -10.48 32.17
CA THR A 18 43.13 -11.63 32.81
C THR A 18 41.62 -11.56 33.08
N PHE A 19 40.91 -12.55 32.52
CA PHE A 19 39.62 -13.03 33.02
C PHE A 19 39.65 -13.42 34.51
N THR A 20 38.52 -13.25 35.19
CA THR A 20 38.07 -14.11 36.30
C THR A 20 36.60 -14.48 36.08
N THR A 21 36.27 -15.77 36.27
CA THR A 21 34.94 -16.32 35.92
C THR A 21 34.22 -16.89 37.14
N VAL A 22 33.15 -16.21 37.57
CA VAL A 22 32.02 -16.73 38.36
C VAL A 22 30.81 -15.87 37.96
N GLY A 23 29.59 -16.37 37.73
CA GLY A 23 29.06 -17.73 37.81
C GLY A 23 27.55 -17.67 38.09
N THR A 24 26.83 -18.77 37.83
CA THR A 24 25.36 -18.94 38.03
C THR A 24 24.42 -18.00 37.26
N THR A 25 23.64 -18.58 36.34
CA THR A 25 22.26 -18.15 36.08
C THR A 25 21.36 -18.58 37.25
N PRO A 26 20.17 -17.99 37.41
CA PRO A 26 18.99 -18.74 36.94
C PRO A 26 17.85 -17.88 36.34
N ALA A 27 16.99 -18.57 35.58
CA ALA A 27 15.57 -18.33 35.30
C ALA A 27 15.02 -16.87 35.36
N PHE A 28 14.64 -16.35 34.19
CA PHE A 28 13.48 -15.45 34.10
C PHE A 28 12.21 -16.26 34.34
N ALA A 29 11.59 -16.10 35.51
CA ALA A 29 10.19 -16.42 35.70
C ALA A 29 9.32 -15.28 35.16
N ALA A 30 8.12 -15.59 34.67
CA ALA A 30 7.09 -14.59 34.50
C ALA A 30 6.44 -14.35 35.87
N GLU A 31 6.75 -13.23 36.51
CA GLU A 31 6.00 -12.74 37.67
C GLU A 31 4.94 -11.73 37.24
N ASP A 32 3.79 -11.74 37.90
CA ASP A 32 2.68 -10.84 37.63
C ASP A 32 3.11 -9.36 37.75
N SER A 33 2.60 -8.53 36.84
CA SER A 33 2.76 -7.08 36.96
C SER A 33 2.04 -6.60 38.23
N PRO A 34 2.73 -6.00 39.22
CA PRO A 34 2.07 -5.46 40.40
C PRO A 34 1.15 -4.32 39.96
N ALA A 35 -0.13 -4.39 40.32
CA ALA A 35 -1.08 -3.32 40.05
C ALA A 35 -0.52 -1.99 40.61
N PRO A 36 -0.57 -0.88 39.86
CA PRO A 36 0.02 0.38 40.28
C PRO A 36 -0.58 0.82 41.61
N ALA A 37 0.25 0.97 42.63
CA ALA A 37 -0.19 1.36 43.96
C ALA A 37 -0.89 2.72 43.88
N ALA A 38 -2.04 2.85 44.56
CA ALA A 38 -2.84 4.07 44.55
C ALA A 38 -2.03 5.25 45.12
N GLY A 39 -1.46 6.05 44.21
CA GLY A 39 -0.64 7.22 44.55
C GLY A 39 -1.46 8.24 45.31
N ASN A 40 -1.12 8.43 46.58
CA ASN A 40 -1.88 9.28 47.50
C ASN A 40 -1.92 10.73 46.97
N THR A 41 -3.12 11.24 46.65
CA THR A 41 -3.29 12.56 46.03
C THR A 41 -2.97 13.68 47.02
N ALA A 42 -1.71 14.12 47.04
CA ALA A 42 -1.31 15.37 47.68
C ALA A 42 -1.92 16.53 46.88
N ALA A 43 -3.05 17.06 47.36
CA ALA A 43 -3.73 18.20 46.74
C ALA A 43 -2.75 19.39 46.61
N ALA A 44 -2.66 19.99 45.43
CA ALA A 44 -1.75 21.09 45.16
C ALA A 44 -2.12 22.34 46.00
N THR A 45 -1.39 22.60 47.08
CA THR A 45 -1.68 23.69 48.04
C THR A 45 -1.18 25.06 47.55
N GLY A 46 -1.41 25.39 46.27
CA GLY A 46 -0.98 26.64 45.65
C GLY A 46 -2.09 27.27 44.82
N THR A 47 -1.97 28.57 44.57
CA THR A 47 -2.85 29.30 43.64
C THR A 47 -2.57 28.87 42.22
N GLY A 48 -3.59 28.37 41.53
CA GLY A 48 -3.54 28.01 40.12
C GLY A 48 -3.76 29.20 39.19
N VAL A 49 -4.21 28.91 37.96
CA VAL A 49 -4.56 29.92 36.97
C VAL A 49 -6.06 30.19 37.02
N LYS A 50 -6.47 31.46 37.09
CA LYS A 50 -7.86 31.84 36.83
C LYS A 50 -8.13 31.76 35.34
N VAL A 51 -9.22 31.10 34.95
CA VAL A 51 -9.65 30.95 33.55
C VAL A 51 -10.26 32.27 33.06
N GLU A 52 -9.78 32.79 31.93
CA GLU A 52 -10.36 34.00 31.30
C GLU A 52 -11.75 33.68 30.71
N GLY A 53 -12.70 34.63 30.76
CA GLY A 53 -14.07 34.39 30.28
C GLY A 53 -14.93 33.52 31.21
N ALA A 54 -14.37 32.98 32.31
CA ALA A 54 -15.09 32.19 33.30
C ALA A 54 -16.28 32.91 33.94
N GLU A 55 -16.30 34.25 33.91
CA GLU A 55 -17.44 35.09 34.31
C GLU A 55 -18.75 34.75 33.54
N THR A 56 -18.66 34.16 32.34
CA THR A 56 -19.82 33.75 31.53
C THR A 56 -20.54 32.51 32.06
N ILE A 57 -19.87 31.63 32.81
CA ILE A 57 -20.46 30.38 33.34
C ILE A 57 -21.11 30.65 34.70
N ALA A 58 -22.28 30.06 34.98
CA ALA A 58 -23.03 30.33 36.21
C ALA A 58 -22.35 29.76 37.46
N ASP A 59 -22.04 28.46 37.46
CA ASP A 59 -21.16 27.84 38.47
C ASP A 59 -19.70 27.95 38.01
N LYS A 60 -18.77 28.08 38.96
CA LYS A 60 -17.32 28.07 38.69
C LYS A 60 -16.74 26.67 38.85
N LYS A 61 -17.46 25.76 39.51
CA LYS A 61 -17.14 24.35 39.56
C LYS A 61 -17.86 23.64 38.43
N VAL A 62 -17.09 23.13 37.48
CA VAL A 62 -17.63 22.51 36.26
C VAL A 62 -17.05 21.12 36.06
N THR A 63 -17.86 20.23 35.51
CA THR A 63 -17.44 18.89 35.10
C THR A 63 -17.09 18.89 33.62
N LEU A 64 -15.95 18.33 33.25
CA LEU A 64 -15.57 18.11 31.86
C LEU A 64 -16.09 16.75 31.38
N GLU A 65 -16.94 16.76 30.36
CA GLU A 65 -17.57 15.57 29.81
C GLU A 65 -16.61 14.80 28.89
N LYS A 66 -16.03 15.54 27.95
CA LYS A 66 -15.09 15.06 26.93
C LYS A 66 -14.12 16.18 26.56
N GLY A 67 -12.93 15.81 26.09
CA GLY A 67 -11.95 16.76 25.60
C GLY A 67 -10.72 16.06 25.05
N THR A 68 -9.94 16.77 24.25
CA THR A 68 -8.71 16.27 23.65
C THR A 68 -7.62 17.34 23.63
N ALA A 69 -6.36 16.90 23.64
CA ALA A 69 -5.19 17.76 23.65
C ALA A 69 -4.16 17.29 22.61
N ASN A 70 -3.66 18.19 21.75
CA ASN A 70 -2.74 17.85 20.64
C ASN A 70 -1.29 17.63 21.13
N MET A 71 -1.12 16.91 22.23
CA MET A 71 0.13 16.87 22.98
C MET A 71 1.15 15.90 22.36
N ASP A 72 1.49 16.16 21.11
CA ASP A 72 2.68 15.60 20.45
C ASP A 72 3.91 16.44 20.79
N TRP A 73 4.37 16.31 22.04
CA TRP A 73 5.65 16.83 22.49
C TRP A 73 6.86 16.08 21.85
N VAL A 74 6.64 15.30 20.79
CA VAL A 74 7.53 14.26 20.27
C VAL A 74 7.57 14.21 18.73
N HIS A 75 6.85 15.04 17.96
CA HIS A 75 6.56 14.76 16.54
C HIS A 75 7.81 14.40 15.69
N SER A 76 8.90 15.14 15.86
CA SER A 76 10.20 14.86 15.21
C SER A 76 10.90 13.56 15.67
N PHE A 77 10.68 13.09 16.89
CA PHE A 77 11.13 11.79 17.39
C PHE A 77 10.17 10.66 16.99
N ARG A 78 8.86 10.91 16.82
CA ARG A 78 7.91 9.92 16.29
C ARG A 78 8.22 9.61 14.83
N LEU A 79 8.50 10.64 14.03
CA LEU A 79 9.06 10.51 12.67
C LEU A 79 10.41 9.76 12.64
N TYR A 80 11.21 9.83 13.71
CA TYR A 80 12.49 9.11 13.82
C TYR A 80 12.31 7.63 14.21
N VAL A 81 11.38 7.30 15.11
CA VAL A 81 11.09 5.93 15.57
C VAL A 81 10.27 5.13 14.54
N GLY A 82 9.38 5.81 13.81
CA GLY A 82 8.45 5.21 12.86
C GLY A 82 7.15 4.71 13.51
N GLU A 83 6.01 4.95 12.86
CA GLU A 83 4.68 4.67 13.43
C GLU A 83 4.43 3.18 13.70
N HIS A 84 5.05 2.29 12.92
CA HIS A 84 4.99 0.83 13.12
C HIS A 84 5.70 0.34 14.40
N GLN A 85 6.33 1.24 15.16
CA GLN A 85 7.06 0.97 16.41
C GLN A 85 6.43 1.70 17.63
N GLU A 86 5.22 2.24 17.45
CA GLU A 86 4.43 2.93 18.46
C GLU A 86 3.19 2.10 18.86
N THR A 87 2.96 1.96 20.16
CA THR A 87 1.74 1.37 20.72
C THR A 87 1.00 2.43 21.54
N ARG A 88 -0.28 2.66 21.25
CA ARG A 88 -1.16 3.63 21.93
C ARG A 88 -2.27 2.92 22.69
N THR A 89 -2.57 3.37 23.91
CA THR A 89 -3.62 2.79 24.77
C THR A 89 -4.41 3.85 25.52
N GLY A 90 -5.61 3.50 25.99
CA GLY A 90 -6.48 4.39 26.77
C GLY A 90 -7.09 5.56 25.99
N GLY A 91 -7.23 5.43 24.66
CA GLY A 91 -7.88 6.44 23.81
C GLY A 91 -6.95 7.52 23.25
N VAL A 92 -5.63 7.31 23.27
CA VAL A 92 -4.68 8.21 22.55
C VAL A 92 -4.74 7.93 21.05
N GLU A 93 -5.21 8.92 20.30
CA GLU A 93 -5.39 8.85 18.84
C GLU A 93 -4.37 9.75 18.12
N LEU A 94 -4.43 9.81 16.78
CA LEU A 94 -3.60 10.69 15.96
C LEU A 94 -4.51 11.64 15.17
N ASP A 95 -4.11 12.91 15.07
CA ASP A 95 -4.81 13.86 14.19
C ASP A 95 -4.67 13.42 12.71
N PRO A 96 -5.75 13.39 11.91
CA PRO A 96 -5.74 12.80 10.57
C PRO A 96 -4.97 13.62 9.50
N HIS A 97 -4.37 14.76 9.88
CA HIS A 97 -3.68 15.67 8.97
C HIS A 97 -2.16 15.65 9.18
N ASN A 98 -1.70 15.90 10.42
CA ASN A 98 -0.27 15.95 10.77
C ASN A 98 0.15 14.80 11.71
N HIS A 99 -0.76 13.86 12.00
CA HIS A 99 -0.53 12.71 12.87
C HIS A 99 -0.08 13.10 14.29
N TYR A 100 -0.46 14.29 14.80
CA TYR A 100 -0.15 14.66 16.18
C TYR A 100 -0.93 13.79 17.17
N LEU A 101 -0.27 13.35 18.26
CA LEU A 101 -0.92 12.65 19.37
C LEU A 101 -2.08 13.47 19.97
N LEU A 102 -3.28 12.92 19.91
CA LEU A 102 -4.48 13.45 20.56
C LEU A 102 -4.71 12.68 21.86
N TRP A 103 -4.44 13.32 22.99
CA TRP A 103 -4.62 12.74 24.33
C TRP A 103 -6.01 13.09 24.88
N PRO A 104 -6.81 12.12 25.35
CA PRO A 104 -8.14 12.38 25.91
C PRO A 104 -8.05 12.99 27.30
N VAL A 105 -8.89 13.99 27.57
CA VAL A 105 -9.08 14.55 28.93
C VAL A 105 -9.81 13.53 29.80
N GLN A 106 -9.40 13.43 31.07
CA GLN A 106 -9.97 12.47 32.01
C GLN A 106 -11.49 12.71 32.17
N LYS A 107 -12.28 11.67 31.90
CA LYS A 107 -13.75 11.77 31.84
C LYS A 107 -14.34 12.14 33.20
N ASN A 108 -15.29 13.07 33.18
CA ASN A 108 -15.97 13.61 34.34
C ASN A 108 -15.02 14.25 35.39
N GLN A 109 -13.89 14.82 34.95
CA GLN A 109 -13.04 15.60 35.86
C GLN A 109 -13.78 16.88 36.30
N GLU A 110 -13.95 17.06 37.61
CA GLU A 110 -14.33 18.35 38.21
C GLU A 110 -13.13 19.32 38.22
N ILE A 111 -13.37 20.57 37.83
CA ILE A 111 -12.39 21.67 37.90
C ILE A 111 -13.01 22.95 38.48
N ASP A 112 -12.17 23.84 38.99
CA ASP A 112 -12.56 25.17 39.48
C ASP A 112 -12.03 26.23 38.50
N LEU A 113 -12.92 27.01 37.88
CA LEU A 113 -12.58 28.01 36.86
C LEU A 113 -11.99 29.31 37.46
N ASP A 114 -12.23 29.59 38.74
CA ASP A 114 -11.61 30.73 39.43
C ASP A 114 -10.20 30.38 39.93
N ASN A 115 -9.88 29.09 40.11
CA ASN A 115 -8.57 28.60 40.53
C ASN A 115 -8.24 27.21 39.94
N LEU A 116 -7.94 27.16 38.64
CA LEU A 116 -7.58 25.91 37.93
C LEU A 116 -6.16 25.51 38.32
N THR A 117 -6.02 24.42 39.08
CA THR A 117 -4.74 23.94 39.64
C THR A 117 -4.12 22.79 38.85
N GLU A 118 -4.92 21.81 38.45
CA GLU A 118 -4.49 20.64 37.66
C GLU A 118 -5.55 20.21 36.64
N LEU A 119 -5.09 19.66 35.51
CA LEU A 119 -5.94 18.96 34.54
C LEU A 119 -5.28 17.64 34.13
N LYS A 120 -6.05 16.55 34.18
CA LYS A 120 -5.58 15.18 33.93
C LYS A 120 -6.01 14.67 32.57
N LEU A 121 -5.14 13.88 31.97
CA LEU A 121 -5.33 13.24 30.68
C LEU A 121 -5.18 11.73 30.88
N ASP A 122 -6.04 10.96 30.22
CA ASP A 122 -6.01 9.50 30.27
C ASP A 122 -5.09 8.93 29.17
N GLY A 123 -4.66 7.68 29.36
CA GLY A 123 -3.97 6.88 28.35
C GLY A 123 -2.44 6.82 28.46
N SER A 124 -1.83 6.14 27.49
CA SER A 124 -0.40 5.90 27.43
C SER A 124 0.09 5.63 26.00
N VAL A 125 1.33 6.01 25.74
CA VAL A 125 2.07 5.71 24.49
C VAL A 125 3.39 5.04 24.83
N ASN A 126 3.73 3.98 24.10
CA ASN A 126 4.99 3.27 24.20
C ASN A 126 5.71 3.22 22.85
N TRP A 127 7.00 3.52 22.83
CA TRP A 127 7.87 3.46 21.66
C TRP A 127 8.97 2.41 21.86
N VAL A 128 9.22 1.57 20.87
CA VAL A 128 10.28 0.54 20.91
C VAL A 128 11.13 0.64 19.65
N HIS A 129 12.39 1.04 19.77
CA HIS A 129 13.28 1.22 18.61
C HIS A 129 14.69 0.66 18.85
N HIS A 130 15.43 0.41 17.77
CA HIS A 130 16.78 -0.21 17.77
C HIS A 130 16.86 -1.47 18.65
N GLY A 131 16.02 -2.48 18.37
CA GLY A 131 16.02 -3.74 19.11
C GLY A 131 15.64 -3.62 20.59
N GLY A 132 14.96 -2.55 20.99
CA GLY A 132 14.58 -2.27 22.38
C GLY A 132 15.59 -1.43 23.16
N ILE A 133 16.68 -0.95 22.55
CA ILE A 133 17.63 -0.01 23.17
C ILE A 133 16.94 1.31 23.55
N LEU A 134 15.97 1.74 22.73
CA LEU A 134 15.07 2.85 23.01
C LEU A 134 13.67 2.28 23.24
N ASN A 135 13.40 1.82 24.46
CA ASN A 135 12.05 1.45 24.92
C ASN A 135 11.59 2.48 25.95
N VAL A 136 10.58 3.28 25.60
CA VAL A 136 10.09 4.41 26.40
C VAL A 136 8.56 4.39 26.47
N THR A 137 8.02 4.43 27.68
CA THR A 137 6.59 4.58 27.97
C THR A 137 6.31 5.94 28.59
N LEU A 138 5.27 6.63 28.11
CA LEU A 138 4.67 7.79 28.78
C LEU A 138 3.23 7.48 29.15
N SER A 139 2.81 7.88 30.33
CA SER A 139 1.44 7.66 30.83
C SER A 139 0.97 8.74 31.81
N ASN A 140 -0.34 8.79 32.05
CA ASN A 140 -1.02 9.66 33.02
C ASN A 140 -0.56 11.15 32.98
N PRO A 141 -0.61 11.83 31.82
CA PRO A 141 -0.18 13.21 31.73
C PRO A 141 -1.05 14.13 32.59
N THR A 142 -0.45 15.19 33.11
CA THR A 142 -1.15 16.19 33.92
C THR A 142 -0.55 17.56 33.66
N ILE A 143 -1.41 18.52 33.31
CA ILE A 143 -1.04 19.94 33.23
C ILE A 143 -1.16 20.51 34.64
N ASP A 144 -0.03 20.82 35.26
CA ASP A 144 0.10 21.49 36.54
C ASP A 144 0.13 23.01 36.28
N PHE A 145 -0.96 23.69 36.61
CA PHE A 145 -1.12 25.14 36.42
C PHE A 145 -0.45 25.96 37.53
N VAL A 146 -0.23 25.36 38.70
CA VAL A 146 0.42 26.01 39.86
C VAL A 146 1.92 26.18 39.58
N ASN A 147 2.57 25.12 39.09
CA ASN A 147 3.99 25.13 38.74
C ASN A 147 4.26 25.43 37.26
N LYS A 148 3.20 25.55 36.44
CA LYS A 148 3.24 25.72 34.97
C LYS A 148 4.08 24.63 34.27
N LYS A 149 3.73 23.36 34.50
CA LYS A 149 4.47 22.20 33.99
C LYS A 149 3.53 21.17 33.37
N LEU A 150 4.02 20.45 32.35
CA LEU A 150 3.49 19.14 32.00
C LEU A 150 4.21 18.10 32.85
N VAL A 151 3.47 17.29 33.60
CA VAL A 151 3.97 16.17 34.40
C VAL A 151 3.48 14.86 33.79
N VAL A 152 4.34 13.84 33.74
CA VAL A 152 4.03 12.50 33.19
C VAL A 152 4.62 11.42 34.08
N ASP A 153 4.02 10.22 34.07
CA ASP A 153 4.68 9.01 34.54
C ASP A 153 5.56 8.48 33.40
N GLY A 154 6.88 8.55 33.60
CA GLY A 154 7.87 8.21 32.57
C GLY A 154 8.66 6.96 32.91
N ASN A 155 8.57 5.96 32.03
CA ASN A 155 9.39 4.74 32.07
C ASN A 155 10.32 4.70 30.84
N SER A 156 11.59 4.36 31.02
CA SER A 156 12.58 4.23 29.95
C SER A 156 13.68 3.25 30.37
N VAL A 157 14.10 2.36 29.48
CA VAL A 157 15.27 1.48 29.69
C VAL A 157 16.61 2.19 29.44
N GLY A 158 16.56 3.40 28.88
CA GLY A 158 17.70 4.17 28.43
C GLY A 158 17.39 4.90 27.12
N THR A 159 18.33 5.75 26.70
CA THR A 159 18.20 6.55 25.46
C THR A 159 19.43 6.33 24.58
N LEU A 160 19.35 6.64 23.29
CA LEU A 160 20.52 6.58 22.39
C LEU A 160 21.70 7.46 22.87
N LYS A 161 21.40 8.50 23.66
CA LYS A 161 22.37 9.42 24.28
C LYS A 161 22.98 8.85 25.57
N LYS A 162 22.24 7.98 26.28
CA LYS A 162 22.58 7.38 27.58
C LYS A 162 21.99 5.96 27.70
N PRO A 163 22.53 4.96 26.98
CA PRO A 163 22.00 3.60 27.03
C PRO A 163 22.20 2.99 28.42
N GLY A 164 21.20 2.25 28.92
CA GLY A 164 21.24 1.59 30.23
C GLY A 164 21.03 2.51 31.45
N VAL A 165 20.79 3.81 31.26
CA VAL A 165 20.33 4.70 32.35
C VAL A 165 18.81 4.65 32.38
N ALA A 166 18.26 3.69 33.11
CA ALA A 166 16.82 3.53 33.24
C ALA A 166 16.18 4.69 34.04
N VAL A 167 14.96 5.06 33.65
CA VAL A 167 14.10 6.05 34.33
C VAL A 167 12.77 5.37 34.62
N ASN A 168 12.26 5.51 35.84
CA ASN A 168 10.94 5.04 36.24
C ASN A 168 10.44 5.95 37.37
N GLU A 169 10.10 7.19 37.03
CA GLU A 169 9.68 8.23 37.97
C GLU A 169 8.61 9.15 37.36
N ARG A 170 7.73 9.72 38.20
CA ARG A 170 6.81 10.78 37.79
C ARG A 170 7.56 12.10 37.76
N GLY A 171 7.64 12.76 36.60
CA GLY A 171 8.51 13.92 36.41
C GLY A 171 7.94 14.99 35.46
N PRO A 172 8.41 16.24 35.58
CA PRO A 172 7.97 17.34 34.73
C PRO A 172 8.64 17.26 33.37
N LEU A 173 7.90 16.85 32.34
CA LEU A 173 8.43 16.69 30.97
C LEU A 173 8.74 18.05 30.32
N LEU A 174 7.84 19.03 30.50
CA LEU A 174 7.95 20.35 29.88
C LEU A 174 7.62 21.48 30.87
N ASP A 175 8.31 22.60 30.71
CA ASP A 175 7.95 23.89 31.29
C ASP A 175 7.02 24.67 30.35
N LEU A 176 5.85 25.06 30.86
CA LEU A 176 4.76 25.70 30.11
C LEU A 176 4.65 27.18 30.47
N THR A 177 5.74 27.94 30.24
CA THR A 177 5.87 29.30 30.80
C THR A 177 4.77 30.25 30.35
N ASP A 178 4.27 30.10 29.11
CA ASP A 178 3.20 30.89 28.51
C ASP A 178 1.79 30.26 28.65
N LEU A 179 1.62 29.28 29.55
CA LEU A 179 0.34 28.61 29.81
C LEU A 179 -0.81 29.59 30.13
N LYS A 180 -1.89 29.48 29.35
CA LYS A 180 -3.16 30.20 29.44
C LYS A 180 -4.34 29.23 29.50
N ALA A 181 -5.40 29.58 30.23
CA ALA A 181 -6.71 28.94 30.17
C ALA A 181 -7.81 29.98 29.95
N GLU A 182 -8.78 29.67 29.09
CA GLU A 182 -9.86 30.57 28.68
C GLU A 182 -11.14 29.80 28.30
N ILE A 183 -12.31 30.40 28.49
CA ILE A 183 -13.58 29.91 27.94
C ILE A 183 -13.78 30.51 26.55
N VAL A 184 -14.05 29.66 25.56
CA VAL A 184 -14.35 30.04 24.17
C VAL A 184 -15.64 29.35 23.77
N ASP A 185 -16.63 30.11 23.34
CA ASP A 185 -17.94 29.62 22.83
C ASP A 185 -18.67 28.60 23.73
N GLY A 186 -18.33 28.52 25.02
CA GLY A 186 -18.91 27.56 25.99
C GLY A 186 -18.09 26.28 26.22
N TYR A 187 -16.88 26.16 25.65
CA TYR A 187 -15.92 25.10 25.98
C TYR A 187 -14.64 25.69 26.63
N LEU A 188 -13.91 24.86 27.39
CA LEU A 188 -12.62 25.23 27.96
C LEU A 188 -11.52 25.07 26.90
N ARG A 189 -10.73 26.12 26.67
CA ARG A 189 -9.50 26.07 25.87
C ARG A 189 -8.29 26.36 26.76
N VAL A 190 -7.27 25.50 26.68
CA VAL A 190 -5.97 25.67 27.34
C VAL A 190 -4.89 25.74 26.27
N THR A 191 -3.94 26.66 26.39
CA THR A 191 -2.84 26.84 25.42
C THR A 191 -1.51 27.12 26.10
N SER A 192 -0.42 26.55 25.56
CA SER A 192 0.97 26.97 25.80
C SER A 192 1.71 26.83 24.47
N PHE A 193 2.17 27.93 23.91
CA PHE A 193 2.74 27.98 22.57
C PHE A 193 4.28 28.07 22.57
N LYS A 194 4.90 28.04 23.75
CA LYS A 194 6.35 27.88 23.95
C LYS A 194 6.67 26.87 25.08
N PRO A 195 6.25 25.60 24.99
CA PRO A 195 6.73 24.57 25.91
C PRO A 195 8.25 24.36 25.76
N VAL A 196 8.95 24.09 26.87
CA VAL A 196 10.41 23.90 26.89
C VAL A 196 10.80 22.61 27.61
N ASN A 197 11.76 21.85 27.07
CA ASN A 197 12.24 20.60 27.68
C ASN A 197 12.99 20.86 29.01
N THR A 198 12.69 20.06 30.02
CA THR A 198 13.41 20.05 31.30
C THR A 198 14.58 19.04 31.32
N ALA A 199 15.43 19.07 32.36
CA ALA A 199 16.37 17.99 32.67
C ALA A 199 15.74 16.58 32.76
N PHE A 200 14.44 16.44 33.01
CA PHE A 200 13.77 15.13 33.04
C PHE A 200 13.58 14.56 31.62
N ALA A 201 13.26 15.41 30.63
CA ALA A 201 13.22 14.99 29.23
C ALA A 201 14.59 14.50 28.72
N ASP A 202 15.70 15.14 29.12
CA ASP A 202 17.07 14.71 28.80
C ASP A 202 17.48 13.36 29.42
N LYS A 203 16.82 12.95 30.52
CA LYS A 203 16.99 11.61 31.10
C LYS A 203 16.12 10.58 30.37
N LEU A 204 14.83 10.89 30.22
CA LEU A 204 13.78 9.94 29.82
C LEU A 204 13.80 9.61 28.33
N VAL A 205 13.92 10.64 27.47
CA VAL A 205 13.89 10.54 26.00
C VAL A 205 15.17 11.05 25.32
N GLY A 206 16.01 11.81 26.03
CA GLY A 206 17.33 12.26 25.55
C GLY A 206 17.32 13.65 24.88
N PHE A 207 16.18 14.33 24.90
CA PHE A 207 16.01 15.70 24.38
C PHE A 207 16.92 16.69 25.09
N TYR A 208 17.42 17.72 24.39
CA TYR A 208 18.27 18.71 25.05
C TYR A 208 17.41 19.64 25.92
N GLU A 209 17.78 19.75 27.20
CA GLU A 209 17.18 20.69 28.15
C GLU A 209 17.27 22.12 27.60
N GLY A 210 16.19 22.88 27.71
CA GLY A 210 16.09 24.25 27.18
C GLY A 210 15.66 24.37 25.71
N GLU A 211 15.58 23.28 24.94
CA GLU A 211 14.95 23.31 23.61
C GLU A 211 13.43 23.57 23.72
N SER A 212 12.89 24.39 22.81
CA SER A 212 11.43 24.55 22.64
C SER A 212 10.81 23.29 22.02
N ARG A 213 9.53 23.05 22.28
CA ARG A 213 8.71 22.03 21.64
C ARG A 213 7.47 22.61 20.98
N GLU A 214 6.76 21.76 20.26
CA GLU A 214 5.50 22.05 19.58
C GLU A 214 4.41 22.53 20.55
N PRO A 215 3.47 23.38 20.08
CA PRO A 215 2.48 24.03 20.93
C PRO A 215 1.45 23.04 21.48
N ILE A 216 1.18 23.16 22.78
CA ILE A 216 0.13 22.43 23.47
C ILE A 216 -1.16 23.25 23.42
N VAL A 217 -2.19 22.66 22.83
CA VAL A 217 -3.56 23.15 22.78
C VAL A 217 -4.48 22.03 23.25
N LEU A 218 -5.46 22.39 24.05
CA LEU A 218 -6.44 21.46 24.61
C LEU A 218 -7.81 22.11 24.56
N THR A 219 -8.81 21.33 24.16
CA THR A 219 -10.21 21.73 24.13
C THR A 219 -11.04 20.71 24.91
N ALA A 220 -11.94 21.17 25.78
CA ALA A 220 -12.79 20.30 26.58
C ALA A 220 -14.21 20.87 26.73
N LYS A 221 -15.22 20.04 26.44
CA LYS A 221 -16.63 20.36 26.64
C LYS A 221 -16.97 20.31 28.13
N ILE A 222 -17.56 21.40 28.62
CA ILE A 222 -18.22 21.46 29.92
C ILE A 222 -19.56 20.73 29.80
N ALA A 223 -19.90 19.88 30.76
CA ALA A 223 -21.03 18.94 30.65
C ALA A 223 -22.37 19.62 30.34
N ASP A 224 -22.68 20.73 31.02
CA ASP A 224 -23.91 21.51 30.82
C ASP A 224 -23.84 22.53 29.66
N SER A 225 -22.84 22.40 28.79
CA SER A 225 -22.71 23.23 27.58
C SER A 225 -23.41 22.59 26.38
N GLU A 226 -24.19 23.37 25.65
CA GLU A 226 -24.79 22.98 24.36
C GLU A 226 -23.77 23.02 23.21
N THR A 227 -22.59 23.62 23.42
CA THR A 227 -21.53 23.72 22.40
C THR A 227 -20.61 22.51 22.43
N ASP A 228 -20.38 21.89 21.27
CA ASP A 228 -19.34 20.88 21.10
C ASP A 228 -17.94 21.52 21.04
N ASN A 229 -16.97 20.91 21.73
CA ASN A 229 -15.58 21.34 21.64
C ASN A 229 -14.97 20.89 20.30
N PRO A 230 -14.36 21.79 19.50
CA PRO A 230 -13.62 21.39 18.31
C PRO A 230 -12.34 20.62 18.70
N GLU A 231 -11.86 19.72 17.86
CA GLU A 231 -10.55 19.08 18.07
C GLU A 231 -9.41 20.12 18.12
N PRO A 232 -8.33 19.89 18.88
CA PRO A 232 -7.21 20.82 19.07
C PRO A 232 -6.28 20.96 17.85
N ILE A 233 -6.82 20.87 16.63
CA ILE A 233 -6.06 20.96 15.37
C ILE A 233 -5.55 22.38 15.18
N LEU A 234 -4.22 22.54 15.32
CA LEU A 234 -3.53 23.84 15.42
C LEU A 234 -3.89 24.83 14.30
N TRP A 235 -3.96 24.36 13.05
CA TRP A 235 -4.22 25.22 11.90
C TRP A 235 -5.71 25.57 11.74
N LYS A 236 -6.63 24.72 12.22
CA LYS A 236 -8.08 25.03 12.25
C LYS A 236 -8.39 26.04 13.37
N LEU A 237 -7.74 25.94 14.53
CA LEU A 237 -7.96 26.85 15.66
C LEU A 237 -7.17 28.17 15.59
N PHE A 238 -5.99 28.18 14.95
CA PHE A 238 -5.11 29.35 14.88
C PHE A 238 -4.46 29.51 13.47
N PRO A 239 -5.26 29.69 12.40
CA PRO A 239 -4.75 29.71 11.02
C PRO A 239 -3.65 30.77 10.78
N GLU A 240 -3.79 31.96 11.37
CA GLU A 240 -2.80 33.06 11.29
C GLU A 240 -1.41 32.70 11.84
N ARG A 241 -1.30 31.65 12.66
CA ARG A 241 -0.06 31.23 13.33
C ARG A 241 0.45 29.88 12.86
N TYR A 242 -0.46 28.96 12.53
CA TYR A 242 -0.15 27.58 12.20
C TYR A 242 -0.69 27.14 10.83
N GLY A 243 -1.06 28.08 9.95
CA GLY A 243 -1.51 27.77 8.58
C GLY A 243 -0.52 26.96 7.74
N SER A 244 0.79 26.98 8.08
CA SER A 244 1.81 26.10 7.49
C SER A 244 1.74 24.64 7.95
N LEU A 245 0.91 24.33 8.95
CA LEU A 245 0.54 22.98 9.40
C LEU A 245 -0.82 22.53 8.83
N ARG A 246 -1.45 23.34 7.96
CA ARG A 246 -2.46 22.80 7.04
C ARG A 246 -1.74 21.86 6.07
N PRO A 247 -2.26 20.65 5.77
CA PRO A 247 -1.69 19.79 4.75
C PRO A 247 -1.45 20.57 3.45
N ASN A 248 -0.30 20.33 2.81
CA ASN A 248 0.16 21.17 1.71
C ASN A 248 -0.65 20.96 0.41
N SER A 249 -1.82 21.61 0.37
CA SER A 249 -2.47 22.07 -0.86
C SER A 249 -1.89 23.42 -1.34
N TYR A 250 -0.74 23.87 -0.80
CA TYR A 250 -0.06 25.10 -1.21
C TYR A 250 0.72 24.90 -2.52
N TYR A 251 -0.03 24.55 -3.55
CA TYR A 251 0.37 24.73 -4.94
C TYR A 251 -0.42 25.91 -5.46
N GLU A 252 0.22 26.78 -6.23
CA GLU A 252 -0.53 27.78 -6.99
C GLU A 252 -1.53 27.04 -7.90
N GLU A 253 -2.79 27.49 -7.93
CA GLU A 253 -3.76 27.01 -8.91
C GLU A 253 -3.19 27.28 -10.29
N ASP A 254 -3.18 26.27 -11.17
CA ASP A 254 -2.76 26.48 -12.55
C ASP A 254 -3.76 27.44 -13.22
N PRO A 255 -3.36 28.69 -13.56
CA PRO A 255 -4.27 29.69 -14.09
C PRO A 255 -4.71 29.38 -15.53
N SER A 256 -4.12 28.37 -16.17
CA SER A 256 -4.53 27.85 -17.48
C SER A 256 -5.57 26.72 -17.38
N LEU A 257 -5.75 26.11 -16.20
CA LEU A 257 -6.69 25.02 -16.00
C LEU A 257 -8.14 25.52 -15.93
N LEU A 258 -8.87 25.31 -17.03
CA LEU A 258 -10.30 25.61 -17.09
C LEU A 258 -11.09 24.71 -16.14
N GLU A 259 -11.79 25.34 -15.20
CA GLU A 259 -12.59 24.74 -14.14
C GLU A 259 -13.86 24.08 -14.71
N LYS A 260 -14.08 22.80 -14.35
CA LYS A 260 -15.20 21.97 -14.81
C LYS A 260 -15.60 20.98 -13.72
N PRO A 261 -16.90 20.82 -13.41
CA PRO A 261 -17.38 19.71 -12.59
C PRO A 261 -16.97 18.34 -13.17
N ILE A 262 -16.73 17.37 -12.29
CA ILE A 262 -16.39 16.00 -12.65
C ILE A 262 -17.49 15.01 -12.25
N SER A 263 -17.52 13.84 -12.89
CA SER A 263 -18.19 12.66 -12.35
C SER A 263 -17.22 11.96 -11.40
N ILE A 264 -17.71 11.47 -10.27
CA ILE A 264 -16.91 10.83 -9.21
C ILE A 264 -17.77 9.82 -8.47
N ASP A 265 -17.14 8.74 -7.99
CA ASP A 265 -17.77 7.73 -7.11
C ASP A 265 -18.17 8.37 -5.77
N PRO A 266 -19.39 8.15 -5.23
CA PRO A 266 -19.84 8.82 -4.00
C PRO A 266 -18.97 8.55 -2.76
N ARG A 267 -18.34 7.38 -2.65
CA ARG A 267 -17.40 7.08 -1.56
C ARG A 267 -16.07 7.80 -1.79
N LEU A 268 -15.62 7.90 -3.04
CA LEU A 268 -14.40 8.65 -3.39
C LEU A 268 -14.61 10.16 -3.20
N GLU A 269 -15.78 10.69 -3.51
CA GLU A 269 -16.16 12.09 -3.24
C GLU A 269 -16.14 12.41 -1.74
N GLU A 270 -16.67 11.53 -0.88
CA GLU A 270 -16.58 11.65 0.58
C GLU A 270 -15.12 11.78 1.04
N CYS A 271 -14.23 10.94 0.51
CA CYS A 271 -12.79 10.97 0.81
C CYS A 271 -12.07 12.22 0.27
N VAL A 272 -12.39 12.66 -0.95
CA VAL A 272 -11.77 13.84 -1.57
C VAL A 272 -12.24 15.13 -0.88
N ARG A 273 -13.51 15.25 -0.50
CA ARG A 273 -14.02 16.41 0.25
C ARG A 273 -13.34 16.53 1.60
N TRP A 274 -13.16 15.42 2.31
CA TRP A 274 -12.41 15.37 3.57
C TRP A 274 -10.96 15.83 3.41
N GLU A 275 -10.24 15.30 2.41
CA GLU A 275 -8.83 15.67 2.17
C GLU A 275 -8.65 17.14 1.74
N LEU A 276 -9.68 17.76 1.15
CA LEU A 276 -9.64 19.14 0.67
C LEU A 276 -10.30 20.16 1.62
N ASP A 277 -10.82 19.74 2.79
CA ASP A 277 -11.52 20.62 3.76
C ASP A 277 -12.79 21.24 3.14
N LEU A 278 -13.58 20.40 2.44
CA LEU A 278 -14.77 20.72 1.63
C LEU A 278 -16.03 19.94 2.04
N GLU A 279 -16.08 19.36 3.23
CA GLU A 279 -17.20 18.52 3.70
C GLU A 279 -18.53 19.28 3.81
N ASP A 280 -18.50 20.53 4.28
CA ASP A 280 -19.67 21.43 4.35
C ASP A 280 -20.06 22.03 2.98
N SER A 281 -19.20 21.90 1.96
CA SER A 281 -19.44 22.47 0.64
C SER A 281 -20.47 21.66 -0.13
N LYS A 282 -21.45 22.37 -0.71
CA LYS A 282 -22.50 21.79 -1.57
C LYS A 282 -22.24 21.99 -3.05
N GLU A 283 -21.17 22.68 -3.41
CA GLU A 283 -20.74 22.84 -4.80
C GLU A 283 -20.15 21.51 -5.32
N PRO A 284 -20.39 21.11 -6.57
CA PRO A 284 -19.78 19.92 -7.16
C PRO A 284 -18.26 20.01 -7.20
N LEU A 285 -17.56 18.91 -6.91
CA LEU A 285 -16.10 18.86 -7.09
C LEU A 285 -15.71 19.12 -8.55
N THR A 286 -14.60 19.83 -8.74
CA THR A 286 -14.08 20.17 -10.07
C THR A 286 -12.73 19.51 -10.36
N ASN A 287 -12.35 19.51 -11.63
CA ASN A 287 -11.00 19.12 -12.06
C ASN A 287 -9.88 19.97 -11.42
N LYS A 288 -10.14 21.24 -11.05
CA LYS A 288 -9.19 22.05 -10.28
C LYS A 288 -9.00 21.52 -8.86
N ASP A 289 -10.06 21.01 -8.25
CA ASP A 289 -10.01 20.52 -6.86
C ASP A 289 -9.24 19.21 -6.80
N MET A 290 -9.47 18.31 -7.76
CA MET A 290 -8.60 17.13 -7.94
C MET A 290 -7.13 17.53 -8.19
N HIS A 291 -6.88 18.62 -8.92
CA HIS A 291 -5.52 19.14 -9.16
C HIS A 291 -4.84 19.76 -7.91
N LYS A 292 -5.53 19.83 -6.77
CA LYS A 292 -4.97 20.20 -5.46
C LYS A 292 -4.53 18.98 -4.64
N LEU A 293 -5.00 17.77 -4.98
CA LEU A 293 -4.68 16.53 -4.26
C LEU A 293 -3.20 16.13 -4.45
N THR A 294 -2.50 15.94 -3.34
CA THR A 294 -1.13 15.40 -3.28
C THR A 294 -1.02 14.13 -2.44
N ARG A 295 -1.98 13.92 -1.53
CA ARG A 295 -2.25 12.66 -0.86
C ARG A 295 -3.75 12.36 -0.95
N LEU A 296 -4.16 11.11 -0.79
CA LEU A 296 -5.55 10.72 -0.57
C LEU A 296 -5.61 9.38 0.18
N PHE A 297 -6.38 9.34 1.26
CA PHE A 297 -6.60 8.14 2.07
C PHE A 297 -8.09 7.81 2.10
N CYS A 298 -8.49 6.78 1.38
CA CYS A 298 -9.87 6.33 1.23
C CYS A 298 -9.95 4.84 1.55
N ILE A 299 -9.97 4.50 2.84
CA ILE A 299 -9.91 3.13 3.34
C ILE A 299 -11.29 2.70 3.85
N GLY A 300 -11.72 1.50 3.47
CA GLY A 300 -12.98 0.90 3.94
C GLY A 300 -14.25 1.72 3.60
N GLU A 301 -15.35 1.35 4.26
CA GLU A 301 -16.69 1.84 3.96
C GLU A 301 -16.96 3.29 4.40
N GLY A 302 -17.82 3.99 3.65
CA GLY A 302 -18.18 5.38 3.92
C GLY A 302 -19.16 5.54 5.09
N LYS A 303 -18.95 6.59 5.90
CA LYS A 303 -19.74 6.84 7.12
C LYS A 303 -21.23 7.04 6.84
N ASN A 304 -21.56 7.47 5.62
CA ASN A 304 -22.91 7.84 5.20
C ASN A 304 -23.66 6.70 4.45
N GLY A 305 -23.16 5.46 4.48
CA GLY A 305 -23.76 4.36 3.72
C GLY A 305 -23.44 4.35 2.23
N ASN A 306 -22.47 5.17 1.79
CA ASN A 306 -21.94 5.22 0.42
C ASN A 306 -21.22 3.93 -0.01
N GLY A 307 -21.05 2.95 0.89
CA GLY A 307 -20.39 1.68 0.60
C GLY A 307 -18.89 1.87 0.34
N LYS A 308 -18.40 1.19 -0.70
CA LYS A 308 -17.00 1.12 -1.11
C LYS A 308 -16.79 1.71 -2.50
N VAL A 309 -15.62 2.30 -2.73
CA VAL A 309 -15.21 2.82 -4.04
C VAL A 309 -15.15 1.68 -5.06
N LYS A 310 -15.73 1.91 -6.24
CA LYS A 310 -15.66 1.01 -7.40
C LYS A 310 -15.04 1.70 -8.61
N ASP A 311 -15.33 3.00 -8.79
CA ASP A 311 -14.76 3.81 -9.86
C ASP A 311 -13.73 4.83 -9.31
N ILE A 312 -12.52 4.79 -9.86
CA ILE A 312 -11.45 5.76 -9.58
C ILE A 312 -11.11 6.66 -10.79
N SER A 313 -11.97 6.70 -11.82
CA SER A 313 -11.83 7.55 -13.01
C SER A 313 -11.49 9.01 -12.70
N ALA A 314 -12.09 9.56 -11.63
CA ALA A 314 -11.84 10.90 -11.13
C ALA A 314 -10.36 11.17 -10.75
N LEU A 315 -9.60 10.16 -10.33
CA LEU A 315 -8.20 10.32 -9.93
C LEU A 315 -7.28 10.69 -11.12
N ALA A 316 -7.70 10.45 -12.36
CA ALA A 316 -6.99 10.94 -13.55
C ALA A 316 -6.89 12.49 -13.59
N PHE A 317 -7.73 13.22 -12.86
CA PHE A 317 -7.64 14.68 -12.70
C PHE A 317 -6.72 15.14 -11.56
N ALA A 318 -6.04 14.22 -10.87
CA ALA A 318 -5.14 14.50 -9.74
C ALA A 318 -3.65 14.24 -10.06
N PRO A 319 -3.04 14.87 -11.11
CA PRO A 319 -1.68 14.55 -11.56
C PRO A 319 -0.57 14.90 -10.54
N ARG A 320 -0.89 15.64 -9.46
CA ARG A 320 0.03 15.97 -8.36
C ARG A 320 0.02 14.93 -7.24
N LEU A 321 -0.84 13.91 -7.32
CA LEU A 321 -0.99 12.86 -6.31
C LEU A 321 0.30 12.05 -6.16
N ALA A 322 0.83 12.00 -4.93
CA ALA A 322 2.09 11.37 -4.56
C ALA A 322 1.93 10.22 -3.55
N ARG A 323 0.85 10.22 -2.75
CA ARG A 323 0.54 9.16 -1.77
C ARG A 323 -0.93 8.78 -1.90
N LEU A 324 -1.22 7.54 -2.27
CA LEU A 324 -2.59 7.06 -2.47
C LEU A 324 -2.84 5.77 -1.69
N ASN A 325 -3.77 5.80 -0.74
CA ASN A 325 -4.31 4.58 -0.14
C ASN A 325 -5.79 4.45 -0.47
N ILE A 326 -6.12 3.40 -1.22
CA ILE A 326 -7.48 3.00 -1.63
C ILE A 326 -7.73 1.53 -1.28
N SER A 327 -7.15 1.08 -0.16
CA SER A 327 -7.27 -0.29 0.33
C SER A 327 -8.67 -0.61 0.88
N GLN A 328 -9.01 -1.89 0.84
CA GLN A 328 -10.27 -2.46 1.33
C GLN A 328 -11.54 -1.98 0.58
N GLN A 329 -11.39 -1.50 -0.66
CA GLN A 329 -12.48 -1.05 -1.52
C GLN A 329 -12.99 -2.20 -2.43
N GLU A 330 -13.68 -1.88 -3.53
CA GLU A 330 -14.16 -2.84 -4.54
C GLU A 330 -13.64 -2.50 -5.95
N ILE A 331 -12.39 -2.00 -6.02
CA ILE A 331 -11.78 -1.53 -7.27
C ILE A 331 -11.22 -2.72 -8.07
N SER A 332 -11.53 -2.79 -9.37
CA SER A 332 -11.04 -3.83 -10.28
C SER A 332 -10.26 -3.29 -11.50
N ASP A 333 -10.03 -1.98 -11.59
CA ASP A 333 -9.24 -1.35 -12.65
C ASP A 333 -8.36 -0.24 -12.06
N LEU A 334 -7.08 -0.23 -12.44
CA LEU A 334 -6.09 0.80 -12.08
C LEU A 334 -5.74 1.72 -13.25
N SER A 335 -6.37 1.58 -14.42
CA SER A 335 -6.10 2.42 -15.60
C SER A 335 -6.19 3.93 -15.36
N PRO A 336 -7.06 4.48 -14.47
CA PRO A 336 -7.07 5.91 -14.16
C PRO A 336 -5.80 6.41 -13.44
N LEU A 337 -5.03 5.52 -12.82
CA LEU A 337 -3.77 5.85 -12.16
C LEU A 337 -2.58 5.95 -13.14
N GLN A 338 -2.75 5.53 -14.39
CA GLN A 338 -1.64 5.26 -15.31
C GLN A 338 -0.73 6.48 -15.55
N GLN A 339 -1.29 7.69 -15.61
CA GLN A 339 -0.54 8.93 -15.88
C GLN A 339 -0.16 9.73 -14.62
N LEU A 340 -0.30 9.14 -13.42
CA LEU A 340 0.04 9.79 -12.15
C LEU A 340 1.54 9.68 -11.86
N GLU A 341 2.36 10.33 -12.69
CA GLU A 341 3.84 10.32 -12.65
C GLU A 341 4.46 10.75 -11.31
N ASN A 342 3.67 11.38 -10.43
CA ASN A 342 4.09 11.85 -9.12
C ASN A 342 3.90 10.83 -7.98
N LEU A 343 3.25 9.69 -8.22
CA LEU A 343 3.06 8.66 -7.18
C LEU A 343 4.41 8.12 -6.66
N ILE A 344 4.57 8.17 -5.34
CA ILE A 344 5.70 7.66 -4.55
C ILE A 344 5.26 6.46 -3.71
N GLU A 345 4.02 6.48 -3.22
CA GLU A 345 3.44 5.39 -2.43
C GLU A 345 2.02 5.08 -2.92
N LEU A 346 1.73 3.80 -3.14
CA LEU A 346 0.43 3.30 -3.54
C LEU A 346 0.05 2.07 -2.70
N ASP A 347 -1.13 2.11 -2.08
CA ASP A 347 -1.75 0.96 -1.42
C ASP A 347 -3.14 0.69 -2.01
N VAL A 348 -3.25 -0.48 -2.64
CA VAL A 348 -4.46 -1.03 -3.26
C VAL A 348 -4.86 -2.36 -2.62
N SER A 349 -4.32 -2.68 -1.44
CA SER A 349 -4.54 -3.96 -0.74
C SER A 349 -6.04 -4.25 -0.50
N SER A 350 -6.44 -5.52 -0.52
CA SER A 350 -7.84 -5.95 -0.36
C SER A 350 -8.81 -5.33 -1.38
N ASN A 351 -8.43 -5.35 -2.65
CA ASN A 351 -9.28 -5.02 -3.81
C ASN A 351 -9.28 -6.18 -4.83
N PRO A 352 -10.38 -6.46 -5.55
CA PRO A 352 -10.48 -7.58 -6.50
C PRO A 352 -9.77 -7.33 -7.85
N LEU A 353 -8.45 -7.09 -7.81
CA LEU A 353 -7.67 -6.61 -8.95
C LEU A 353 -7.22 -7.71 -9.93
N LYS A 354 -6.78 -8.88 -9.43
CA LYS A 354 -6.17 -9.99 -10.20
C LYS A 354 -4.85 -9.67 -10.92
N THR A 355 -4.60 -8.43 -11.29
CA THR A 355 -3.39 -7.97 -11.96
C THR A 355 -3.16 -6.50 -11.64
N LEU A 356 -1.92 -6.03 -11.77
CA LEU A 356 -1.54 -4.64 -11.56
C LEU A 356 -1.47 -3.84 -12.88
N SER A 357 -2.14 -4.32 -13.92
CA SER A 357 -2.32 -3.62 -15.20
C SER A 357 -3.02 -2.27 -14.99
N GLY A 358 -2.44 -1.21 -15.55
CA GLY A 358 -2.81 0.18 -15.24
C GLY A 358 -1.68 0.92 -14.52
N LEU A 359 -0.85 0.20 -13.77
CA LEU A 359 0.47 0.69 -13.36
C LEU A 359 1.47 0.52 -14.52
N GLY A 360 2.45 1.42 -14.58
CA GLY A 360 3.62 1.30 -15.46
C GLY A 360 4.21 2.60 -16.04
N TYR A 361 3.69 3.77 -15.67
CA TYR A 361 4.27 5.08 -16.00
C TYR A 361 4.44 5.98 -14.76
N GLN A 362 4.68 5.38 -13.59
CA GLN A 362 4.92 6.07 -12.32
C GLN A 362 6.41 6.00 -11.94
N PRO A 363 7.29 6.83 -12.53
CA PRO A 363 8.76 6.72 -12.40
C PRO A 363 9.32 7.08 -11.01
N LYS A 364 8.45 7.38 -10.03
CA LYS A 364 8.82 7.74 -8.64
C LYS A 364 8.29 6.75 -7.60
N LEU A 365 7.52 5.74 -8.02
CA LEU A 365 6.78 4.83 -7.15
C LEU A 365 7.75 3.89 -6.43
N GLN A 366 7.91 4.11 -5.13
CA GLN A 366 8.87 3.46 -4.25
C GLN A 366 8.22 2.38 -3.38
N THR A 367 7.01 2.64 -2.85
CA THR A 367 6.27 1.66 -2.04
C THR A 367 5.00 1.24 -2.75
N LEU A 368 4.83 -0.06 -3.00
CA LEU A 368 3.60 -0.64 -3.54
C LEU A 368 3.06 -1.72 -2.61
N ARG A 369 1.81 -1.55 -2.15
CA ARG A 369 1.06 -2.54 -1.38
C ARG A 369 -0.15 -3.03 -2.18
N ALA A 370 -0.23 -4.34 -2.36
CA ALA A 370 -1.35 -5.04 -2.98
C ALA A 370 -1.59 -6.39 -2.28
N ASN A 371 -1.54 -6.37 -0.94
CA ASN A 371 -1.82 -7.55 -0.11
C ASN A 371 -3.30 -7.97 -0.28
N ASN A 372 -3.62 -9.26 -0.34
CA ASN A 372 -5.00 -9.75 -0.49
C ASN A 372 -5.74 -9.14 -1.71
N ALA A 373 -5.03 -8.86 -2.81
CA ALA A 373 -5.60 -8.25 -4.03
C ALA A 373 -5.96 -9.26 -5.13
N GLN A 374 -6.03 -10.55 -4.76
CA GLN A 374 -6.31 -11.69 -5.63
C GLN A 374 -5.33 -11.83 -6.82
N LEU A 375 -4.12 -11.29 -6.70
CA LEU A 375 -3.16 -11.16 -7.81
C LEU A 375 -2.73 -12.51 -8.35
N GLU A 376 -2.84 -12.64 -9.66
CA GLU A 376 -2.48 -13.83 -10.44
C GLU A 376 -1.09 -13.69 -11.07
N THR A 377 -0.61 -12.45 -11.23
CA THR A 377 0.70 -12.09 -11.81
C THR A 377 1.13 -10.68 -11.36
N ILE A 378 2.45 -10.44 -11.32
CA ILE A 378 3.07 -9.12 -11.14
C ILE A 378 3.85 -8.66 -12.38
N GLU A 379 3.62 -9.26 -13.56
CA GLU A 379 4.34 -8.99 -14.82
C GLU A 379 4.38 -7.52 -15.26
N HIS A 380 3.52 -6.64 -14.74
CA HIS A 380 3.49 -5.22 -15.12
C HIS A 380 4.55 -4.37 -14.38
N LEU A 381 5.15 -4.87 -13.29
CA LEU A 381 6.01 -4.08 -12.41
C LEU A 381 7.42 -3.80 -12.97
N PHE A 382 7.82 -4.40 -14.10
CA PHE A 382 9.18 -4.22 -14.67
C PHE A 382 9.50 -2.76 -15.02
N SER A 383 8.44 -1.98 -15.21
CA SER A 383 8.43 -0.56 -15.55
C SER A 383 8.61 0.36 -14.32
N LEU A 384 8.32 -0.13 -13.12
CA LEU A 384 8.40 0.63 -11.86
C LEU A 384 9.83 0.64 -11.30
N LYS A 385 10.75 1.22 -12.07
CA LYS A 385 12.19 1.18 -11.82
C LYS A 385 12.65 1.89 -10.53
N ALA A 386 11.77 2.59 -9.84
CA ALA A 386 12.04 3.25 -8.56
C ALA A 386 11.58 2.45 -7.32
N LEU A 387 11.06 1.23 -7.51
CA LEU A 387 10.40 0.44 -6.47
C LEU A 387 11.40 -0.09 -5.43
N THR A 388 11.31 0.39 -4.19
CA THR A 388 12.18 -0.01 -3.07
C THR A 388 11.49 -0.94 -2.07
N SER A 389 10.16 -0.98 -2.04
CA SER A 389 9.38 -1.86 -1.17
C SER A 389 8.12 -2.39 -1.87
N LEU A 390 7.93 -3.72 -1.83
CA LEU A 390 6.78 -4.41 -2.39
C LEU A 390 6.13 -5.32 -1.35
N GLU A 391 4.82 -5.15 -1.14
CA GLU A 391 3.99 -6.06 -0.35
C GLU A 391 2.87 -6.65 -1.22
N VAL A 392 2.93 -7.96 -1.47
CA VAL A 392 1.97 -8.75 -2.26
C VAL A 392 1.59 -10.04 -1.53
N ASN A 393 1.51 -9.98 -0.20
CA ASN A 393 1.07 -11.09 0.65
C ASN A 393 -0.38 -11.53 0.31
N ASP A 394 -0.72 -12.79 0.61
CA ASP A 394 -2.09 -13.31 0.49
C ASP A 394 -2.67 -13.23 -0.94
N ASN A 395 -1.87 -13.60 -1.93
CA ASN A 395 -2.24 -13.59 -3.36
C ASN A 395 -2.03 -14.99 -3.99
N ASP A 396 -2.24 -15.10 -5.31
CA ASP A 396 -2.23 -16.36 -6.06
C ASP A 396 -0.98 -16.56 -6.95
N LEU A 397 0.09 -15.80 -6.67
CA LEU A 397 1.33 -15.78 -7.45
C LEU A 397 2.07 -17.11 -7.35
N ASP A 398 2.57 -17.63 -8.48
CA ASP A 398 3.42 -18.83 -8.56
C ASP A 398 4.92 -18.52 -8.79
N SER A 399 5.24 -17.27 -9.06
CA SER A 399 6.59 -16.77 -9.34
C SER A 399 6.67 -15.26 -9.03
N LEU A 400 7.88 -14.72 -8.92
CA LEU A 400 8.15 -13.28 -8.83
C LEU A 400 8.56 -12.65 -10.17
N THR A 401 8.25 -13.33 -11.29
CA THR A 401 8.48 -12.82 -12.64
C THR A 401 7.65 -11.55 -12.86
N GLY A 402 8.32 -10.45 -13.22
CA GLY A 402 7.69 -9.14 -13.37
C GLY A 402 8.32 -8.03 -12.55
N LEU A 403 9.18 -8.33 -11.57
CA LEU A 403 9.94 -7.31 -10.84
C LEU A 403 10.90 -6.52 -11.77
N PRO A 404 11.17 -5.22 -11.50
CA PRO A 404 12.05 -4.38 -12.32
C PRO A 404 13.51 -4.83 -12.23
N ASP A 405 14.21 -4.96 -13.37
CA ASP A 405 15.61 -5.37 -13.36
C ASP A 405 16.47 -4.30 -12.66
N PRO A 406 17.23 -4.64 -11.60
CA PRO A 406 17.97 -3.65 -10.81
C PRO A 406 19.08 -2.96 -11.63
N ASN A 407 19.54 -3.55 -12.74
CA ASN A 407 20.49 -2.92 -13.66
C ASN A 407 19.86 -1.77 -14.47
N GLU A 408 18.54 -1.60 -14.42
CA GLU A 408 17.80 -0.50 -15.06
C GLU A 408 17.22 0.53 -14.06
N SER A 409 17.53 0.42 -12.77
CA SER A 409 17.15 1.38 -11.74
C SER A 409 17.78 2.77 -11.99
N PRO A 410 17.09 3.91 -11.70
CA PRO A 410 17.59 5.23 -12.07
C PRO A 410 18.75 5.74 -11.18
N ASN A 411 18.99 5.16 -9.99
CA ASN A 411 20.22 5.32 -9.21
C ASN A 411 20.35 4.24 -8.10
N ASP A 412 21.48 4.21 -7.39
CA ASP A 412 21.78 3.27 -6.31
C ASP A 412 20.85 3.37 -5.08
N ASP A 413 20.11 4.47 -4.89
CA ASP A 413 19.14 4.65 -3.79
C ASP A 413 17.81 3.92 -4.06
N TYR A 414 17.54 3.56 -5.33
CA TYR A 414 16.29 2.96 -5.80
C TYR A 414 16.39 1.45 -6.12
N ASP A 415 17.21 0.69 -5.38
CA ASP A 415 17.19 -0.78 -5.43
C ASP A 415 16.05 -1.36 -4.54
N LEU A 416 15.61 -2.58 -4.82
CA LEU A 416 14.55 -3.25 -4.07
C LEU A 416 15.08 -3.68 -2.69
N ASN A 417 14.63 -3.01 -1.62
CA ASN A 417 15.10 -3.19 -0.25
C ASN A 417 14.27 -4.21 0.54
N GLU A 418 12.98 -4.36 0.23
CA GLU A 418 12.03 -5.20 0.96
C GLU A 418 11.01 -5.85 0.01
N VAL A 419 10.85 -7.18 0.12
CA VAL A 419 9.83 -7.97 -0.58
C VAL A 419 9.06 -8.80 0.45
N GLN A 420 7.76 -8.57 0.54
CA GLN A 420 6.82 -9.42 1.28
C GLN A 420 5.85 -10.07 0.30
N ALA A 421 5.93 -11.40 0.16
CA ALA A 421 5.08 -12.21 -0.69
C ALA A 421 4.69 -13.53 0.02
N ALA A 422 4.40 -13.43 1.32
CA ALA A 422 3.90 -14.53 2.13
C ALA A 422 2.53 -15.03 1.63
N ASN A 423 2.14 -16.24 2.03
CA ASN A 423 0.81 -16.81 1.76
C ASN A 423 0.45 -16.77 0.25
N ASN A 424 1.40 -17.16 -0.60
CA ASN A 424 1.25 -17.25 -2.04
C ASN A 424 1.48 -18.70 -2.48
N ARG A 425 1.76 -18.93 -3.77
CA ARG A 425 2.04 -20.26 -4.34
C ARG A 425 3.44 -20.31 -4.99
N ILE A 426 4.34 -19.40 -4.61
CA ILE A 426 5.62 -19.14 -5.27
C ILE A 426 6.52 -20.37 -5.24
N ARG A 427 6.93 -20.82 -6.42
CA ARG A 427 7.77 -22.02 -6.62
C ARG A 427 9.24 -21.68 -6.85
N GLU A 428 9.50 -20.54 -7.46
CA GLU A 428 10.80 -20.09 -7.96
C GLU A 428 10.96 -18.59 -7.64
N ALA A 429 12.12 -18.22 -7.11
CA ALA A 429 12.43 -16.86 -6.67
C ALA A 429 13.71 -16.30 -7.32
N ASP A 430 14.15 -16.92 -8.42
CA ASP A 430 15.44 -16.70 -9.10
C ASP A 430 15.77 -15.24 -9.38
N ILE A 431 14.75 -14.44 -9.71
CA ILE A 431 14.89 -13.00 -9.94
C ILE A 431 15.47 -12.25 -8.73
N LEU A 432 15.19 -12.72 -7.50
CA LEU A 432 15.66 -12.09 -6.26
C LEU A 432 17.20 -12.10 -6.14
N SER A 433 17.87 -13.09 -6.75
CA SER A 433 19.34 -13.18 -6.76
C SER A 433 20.04 -11.98 -7.42
N LYS A 434 19.32 -11.18 -8.22
CA LYS A 434 19.85 -9.95 -8.84
C LYS A 434 19.96 -8.76 -7.88
N TYR A 435 19.09 -8.68 -6.87
CA TYR A 435 18.97 -7.48 -6.01
C TYR A 435 19.99 -7.55 -4.88
N THR A 436 21.23 -7.15 -5.18
CA THR A 436 22.36 -7.36 -4.26
C THR A 436 22.24 -6.61 -2.93
N TYR A 437 21.35 -5.60 -2.85
CA TYR A 437 21.08 -4.82 -1.64
C TYR A 437 19.73 -5.14 -0.97
N LEU A 438 19.01 -6.19 -1.40
CA LEU A 438 17.75 -6.64 -0.80
C LEU A 438 17.97 -7.10 0.67
N LYS A 439 17.28 -6.44 1.60
CA LYS A 439 17.48 -6.58 3.06
C LYS A 439 16.45 -7.47 3.72
N LYS A 440 15.19 -7.39 3.29
CA LYS A 440 14.10 -8.17 3.89
C LYS A 440 13.34 -8.97 2.85
N ILE A 441 13.17 -10.25 3.12
CA ILE A 441 12.44 -11.19 2.30
C ILE A 441 11.48 -11.97 3.20
N ASP A 442 10.19 -11.83 2.96
CA ASP A 442 9.15 -12.70 3.54
C ASP A 442 8.48 -13.50 2.43
N LEU A 443 8.78 -14.79 2.42
CA LEU A 443 8.27 -15.80 1.49
C LEU A 443 7.63 -16.97 2.25
N ARG A 444 7.19 -16.77 3.50
CA ARG A 444 6.56 -17.85 4.27
C ARG A 444 5.29 -18.38 3.60
N ASN A 445 4.96 -19.64 3.83
CA ASN A 445 3.77 -20.30 3.29
C ASN A 445 3.68 -20.16 1.76
N ASN A 446 4.66 -20.74 1.08
CA ASN A 446 4.79 -20.79 -0.37
C ASN A 446 5.16 -22.22 -0.81
N GLN A 447 5.71 -22.39 -2.01
CA GLN A 447 6.05 -23.69 -2.61
C GLN A 447 7.54 -23.79 -2.97
N LEU A 448 8.44 -23.04 -2.33
CA LEU A 448 9.89 -23.12 -2.55
C LEU A 448 10.45 -24.46 -2.03
N ASP A 449 11.39 -25.07 -2.74
CA ASP A 449 12.17 -26.24 -2.29
C ASP A 449 13.70 -26.02 -2.27
N SER A 450 14.17 -24.84 -2.70
CA SER A 450 15.56 -24.38 -2.58
C SER A 450 15.63 -22.96 -2.00
N VAL A 451 16.80 -22.62 -1.45
CA VAL A 451 17.18 -21.29 -0.97
C VAL A 451 18.46 -20.77 -1.64
N GLU A 452 18.97 -21.47 -2.67
CA GLU A 452 20.22 -21.11 -3.37
C GLU A 452 20.17 -19.69 -3.95
N GLN A 453 19.04 -19.32 -4.55
CA GLN A 453 18.78 -18.02 -5.14
C GLN A 453 18.54 -16.91 -4.09
N LEU A 454 18.39 -17.27 -2.81
CA LEU A 454 18.17 -16.37 -1.68
C LEU A 454 19.45 -16.07 -0.89
N ALA A 455 20.61 -16.58 -1.35
CA ALA A 455 21.93 -16.32 -0.79
C ALA A 455 22.45 -14.89 -1.09
N ILE A 456 21.65 -13.88 -0.74
CA ILE A 456 21.86 -12.46 -1.07
C ILE A 456 22.69 -11.77 0.02
N ARG A 457 23.77 -11.08 -0.38
CA ARG A 457 24.74 -10.49 0.56
C ARG A 457 24.21 -9.29 1.37
N GLY A 458 23.20 -8.60 0.88
CA GLY A 458 22.55 -7.48 1.57
C GLY A 458 21.58 -7.88 2.68
N LEU A 459 21.29 -9.18 2.82
CA LEU A 459 20.14 -9.69 3.57
C LEU A 459 20.30 -9.50 5.09
N GLU A 460 19.28 -8.89 5.69
CA GLU A 460 19.14 -8.58 7.12
C GLU A 460 18.14 -9.56 7.76
N THR A 461 16.99 -9.79 7.12
CA THR A 461 15.99 -10.78 7.58
C THR A 461 15.42 -11.64 6.45
N LEU A 462 15.35 -12.95 6.67
CA LEU A 462 14.74 -13.92 5.77
C LEU A 462 13.64 -14.71 6.49
N ASP A 463 12.45 -14.80 5.91
CA ASP A 463 11.39 -15.71 6.34
C ASP A 463 10.99 -16.62 5.17
N VAL A 464 11.29 -17.91 5.31
CA VAL A 464 10.93 -18.98 4.37
C VAL A 464 10.20 -20.11 5.09
N ARG A 465 9.53 -19.81 6.21
CA ARG A 465 8.72 -20.80 6.94
C ARG A 465 7.65 -21.42 6.07
N ASP A 466 7.17 -22.59 6.47
CA ASP A 466 6.02 -23.24 5.82
C ASP A 466 6.22 -23.43 4.29
N ASN A 467 7.46 -23.72 3.85
CA ASN A 467 7.81 -24.09 2.47
C ASN A 467 8.23 -25.59 2.41
N TYR A 468 8.89 -26.01 1.33
CA TYR A 468 9.33 -27.40 1.07
C TYR A 468 10.86 -27.54 0.99
N ILE A 469 11.61 -26.65 1.65
CA ILE A 469 13.08 -26.59 1.58
C ILE A 469 13.70 -27.78 2.30
N SER A 470 14.60 -28.51 1.64
CA SER A 470 15.29 -29.69 2.19
C SER A 470 16.75 -29.46 2.58
N ASP A 471 17.38 -28.38 2.10
CA ASP A 471 18.74 -27.99 2.44
C ASP A 471 18.85 -26.47 2.68
N LEU A 472 19.66 -26.07 3.66
CA LEU A 472 19.98 -24.68 4.00
C LEU A 472 21.46 -24.34 3.76
N SER A 473 22.29 -25.31 3.32
CA SER A 473 23.72 -25.11 3.06
C SER A 473 24.07 -23.93 2.12
N PRO A 474 23.25 -23.54 1.12
CA PRO A 474 23.57 -22.35 0.31
C PRO A 474 23.65 -21.06 1.11
N LEU A 475 22.92 -20.95 2.24
CA LEU A 475 22.90 -19.76 3.10
C LEU A 475 24.16 -19.60 3.95
N GLU A 476 25.05 -20.60 4.01
CA GLU A 476 26.36 -20.44 4.66
C GLU A 476 27.19 -19.34 4.01
N THR A 477 27.01 -19.13 2.71
CA THR A 477 27.71 -18.12 1.91
C THR A 477 27.42 -16.67 2.33
N ILE A 478 26.29 -16.43 3.02
CA ILE A 478 25.91 -15.11 3.57
C ILE A 478 26.07 -15.00 5.09
N ALA A 479 26.06 -16.12 5.81
CA ALA A 479 26.34 -16.13 7.25
C ALA A 479 27.85 -16.05 7.58
N ALA A 480 28.72 -16.60 6.72
CA ALA A 480 30.16 -16.63 6.94
C ALA A 480 30.79 -15.23 6.88
N LYS A 481 31.55 -14.86 7.93
CA LYS A 481 32.20 -13.54 8.03
C LYS A 481 33.47 -13.46 7.15
N PRO A 482 33.52 -12.62 6.08
CA PRO A 482 34.72 -12.52 5.25
C PRO A 482 35.85 -11.79 5.99
N ASN A 483 36.88 -12.54 6.40
CA ASN A 483 38.15 -12.01 6.93
C ASN A 483 38.03 -11.02 8.10
N GLY A 484 37.00 -11.15 8.94
CA GLY A 484 36.79 -10.31 10.12
C GLY A 484 36.23 -8.90 9.85
N LEU A 485 35.78 -8.61 8.63
CA LEU A 485 35.04 -7.39 8.34
C LEU A 485 33.62 -7.47 8.94
N ALA A 486 33.25 -6.48 9.76
CA ALA A 486 32.03 -6.49 10.56
C ALA A 486 30.77 -6.04 9.77
N ILE A 487 30.53 -6.65 8.60
CA ILE A 487 29.41 -6.29 7.71
C ILE A 487 28.61 -7.53 7.24
N VAL A 488 28.52 -8.56 8.08
CA VAL A 488 27.37 -9.49 8.01
C VAL A 488 26.23 -8.81 8.74
N ARG A 489 25.26 -8.26 7.99
CA ARG A 489 24.07 -7.60 8.55
C ARG A 489 22.94 -8.57 8.90
N LEU A 490 23.02 -9.82 8.45
CA LEU A 490 22.05 -10.86 8.76
C LEU A 490 21.73 -10.87 10.25
N GLU A 491 20.47 -10.66 10.59
CA GLU A 491 19.94 -10.63 11.95
C GLU A 491 19.24 -11.94 12.28
N LYS A 492 18.44 -12.45 11.33
CA LYS A 492 17.55 -13.59 11.56
C LYS A 492 17.14 -14.33 10.28
N ILE A 493 17.09 -15.65 10.37
CA ILE A 493 16.47 -16.55 9.39
C ILE A 493 15.35 -17.33 10.10
N HIS A 494 14.16 -17.24 9.53
CA HIS A 494 12.99 -18.05 9.84
C HIS A 494 12.87 -19.15 8.78
N ALA A 495 12.95 -20.41 9.19
CA ALA A 495 12.99 -21.60 8.33
C ALA A 495 12.22 -22.79 8.91
N GLU A 496 11.50 -22.60 10.01
CA GLU A 496 10.61 -23.59 10.62
C GLU A 496 9.54 -24.10 9.64
N ASN A 497 9.04 -25.33 9.85
CA ASN A 497 8.00 -25.98 9.04
C ASN A 497 8.41 -26.21 7.57
N ASN A 498 9.68 -26.58 7.36
CA ASN A 498 10.23 -27.05 6.08
C ASN A 498 10.55 -28.56 6.11
N LEU A 499 11.22 -29.11 5.10
CA LEU A 499 11.64 -30.53 5.06
C LEU A 499 12.97 -30.77 5.79
N VAL A 500 13.76 -29.72 6.04
CA VAL A 500 14.99 -29.76 6.83
C VAL A 500 14.67 -29.93 8.33
N GLU A 501 15.01 -31.10 8.89
CA GLU A 501 14.91 -31.38 10.33
C GLU A 501 16.23 -31.09 11.06
N ASP A 502 17.29 -31.80 10.69
CA ASP A 502 18.58 -31.79 11.39
C ASP A 502 19.49 -30.69 10.82
N VAL A 503 19.78 -29.68 11.64
CA VAL A 503 20.68 -28.57 11.28
C VAL A 503 22.08 -28.73 11.88
N SER A 504 22.39 -29.87 12.52
CA SER A 504 23.69 -30.11 13.19
C SER A 504 24.89 -30.07 12.23
N GLY A 505 24.67 -30.42 10.95
CA GLY A 505 25.69 -30.38 9.89
C GLY A 505 26.05 -28.97 9.38
N LEU A 506 25.24 -27.95 9.66
CA LEU A 506 25.50 -26.56 9.26
C LEU A 506 26.59 -25.92 10.13
N SER A 507 27.21 -24.86 9.65
CA SER A 507 28.18 -24.03 10.39
C SER A 507 27.54 -23.30 11.57
N GLU A 508 28.33 -23.09 12.63
CA GLU A 508 27.92 -22.32 13.82
C GLU A 508 27.62 -20.85 13.50
N ASP A 509 28.27 -20.28 12.48
CA ASP A 509 27.94 -18.93 11.98
C ASP A 509 26.52 -18.89 11.40
N LEU A 510 26.07 -19.89 10.61
CA LEU A 510 24.69 -19.95 10.10
C LEU A 510 23.68 -20.28 11.21
N LYS A 511 23.97 -21.28 12.06
CA LYS A 511 23.11 -21.69 13.18
C LYS A 511 22.73 -20.53 14.11
N LYS A 512 23.64 -19.57 14.31
CA LYS A 512 23.39 -18.37 15.12
C LYS A 512 22.17 -17.56 14.65
N TYR A 513 21.88 -17.56 13.35
CA TYR A 513 20.81 -16.76 12.75
C TYR A 513 19.50 -17.54 12.57
N LEU A 514 19.55 -18.87 12.59
CA LEU A 514 18.37 -19.73 12.53
C LEU A 514 17.53 -19.59 13.80
N SER A 515 16.25 -19.28 13.64
CA SER A 515 15.26 -19.29 14.71
C SER A 515 14.56 -20.64 14.83
N GLY A 516 13.85 -20.88 15.94
CA GLY A 516 13.11 -22.11 16.20
C GLY A 516 13.94 -23.34 16.58
N VAL A 517 15.26 -23.34 16.35
CA VAL A 517 16.16 -24.48 16.61
C VAL A 517 16.14 -24.93 18.07
N LYS A 518 15.93 -26.23 18.30
CA LYS A 518 16.00 -26.90 19.61
C LYS A 518 16.75 -28.22 19.47
N ASP A 519 17.71 -28.48 20.35
CA ASP A 519 18.53 -29.71 20.36
C ASP A 519 19.15 -30.08 18.98
N GLY A 520 19.52 -29.05 18.20
CA GLY A 520 20.09 -29.21 16.85
C GLY A 520 19.06 -29.44 15.73
N LYS A 521 17.76 -29.29 16.01
CA LYS A 521 16.67 -29.54 15.05
C LYS A 521 15.71 -28.37 14.88
N LEU A 522 15.14 -28.25 13.69
CA LEU A 522 14.01 -27.35 13.37
C LEU A 522 12.66 -28.08 13.48
N PRO A 523 11.54 -27.36 13.68
CA PRO A 523 10.20 -27.89 13.43
C PRO A 523 10.04 -28.27 11.96
N VAL A 524 9.52 -29.49 11.71
CA VAL A 524 9.38 -30.07 10.36
C VAL A 524 7.93 -29.95 9.87
N ARG A 525 7.76 -29.78 8.56
CA ARG A 525 6.46 -29.78 7.89
C ARG A 525 5.76 -31.15 7.98
N GLU A 526 4.48 -31.17 8.35
CA GLU A 526 3.70 -32.42 8.38
C GLU A 526 3.42 -32.99 6.98
N ASN A 527 3.00 -32.14 6.03
CA ASN A 527 2.81 -32.56 4.63
C ASN A 527 4.12 -32.37 3.84
N THR A 528 4.84 -33.45 3.57
CA THR A 528 6.11 -33.42 2.84
C THR A 528 5.96 -33.37 1.31
N GLU A 529 4.76 -33.58 0.76
CA GLU A 529 4.53 -33.58 -0.69
C GLU A 529 4.41 -32.15 -1.24
N ARG A 530 5.46 -31.68 -1.93
CA ARG A 530 5.42 -30.41 -2.69
C ARG A 530 4.32 -30.50 -3.75
N PRO A 531 3.33 -29.59 -3.78
CA PRO A 531 2.27 -29.62 -4.77
C PRO A 531 2.83 -29.66 -6.21
N ALA A 532 2.09 -30.29 -7.11
CA ALA A 532 2.43 -30.26 -8.53
C ALA A 532 2.47 -28.81 -9.05
N ALA A 533 3.35 -28.54 -10.03
CA ALA A 533 3.35 -27.26 -10.72
C ALA A 533 2.06 -27.13 -11.56
N THR A 534 1.20 -26.20 -11.15
CA THR A 534 -0.10 -25.95 -11.78
C THR A 534 -0.08 -24.63 -12.55
N VAL A 535 -0.61 -24.65 -13.78
CA VAL A 535 -0.57 -23.54 -14.73
C VAL A 535 -2.01 -23.13 -15.05
N ARG A 536 -2.29 -21.81 -15.03
CA ARG A 536 -3.61 -21.25 -15.40
C ARG A 536 -3.97 -21.58 -16.85
N PRO A 537 -5.27 -21.57 -17.23
CA PRO A 537 -5.67 -21.82 -18.60
C PRO A 537 -5.18 -20.71 -19.54
N ASP A 538 -4.45 -21.07 -20.58
CA ASP A 538 -4.28 -20.21 -21.75
C ASP A 538 -5.11 -20.75 -22.93
N ILE A 539 -5.58 -19.84 -23.79
CA ILE A 539 -6.48 -20.14 -24.89
C ILE A 539 -6.15 -19.25 -26.10
N SER A 540 -5.98 -19.87 -27.27
CA SER A 540 -5.68 -19.16 -28.51
C SER A 540 -6.78 -18.14 -28.85
N PRO A 541 -6.42 -16.90 -29.25
CA PRO A 541 -7.41 -15.88 -29.55
C PRO A 541 -8.21 -16.22 -30.81
N ILE A 542 -9.54 -16.13 -30.69
CA ILE A 542 -10.49 -15.98 -31.79
C ILE A 542 -11.22 -14.65 -31.60
N SER A 543 -11.49 -13.93 -32.69
CA SER A 543 -12.13 -12.61 -32.65
C SER A 543 -12.67 -12.21 -34.03
N GLY A 544 -13.49 -11.16 -34.06
CA GLY A 544 -13.96 -10.52 -35.29
C GLY A 544 -15.37 -10.96 -35.72
N ALA A 545 -15.66 -10.83 -37.02
CA ALA A 545 -16.93 -11.19 -37.61
C ALA A 545 -16.76 -12.32 -38.63
N VAL A 546 -17.69 -13.27 -38.64
CA VAL A 546 -17.70 -14.44 -39.52
C VAL A 546 -18.99 -14.43 -40.33
N SER A 547 -18.88 -14.19 -41.64
CA SER A 547 -19.99 -14.31 -42.60
C SER A 547 -20.13 -15.73 -43.12
N ILE A 548 -21.30 -16.34 -42.95
CA ILE A 548 -21.62 -17.71 -43.38
C ILE A 548 -23.05 -17.73 -43.95
N MET A 549 -23.34 -18.58 -44.95
CA MET A 549 -24.70 -18.67 -45.50
C MET A 549 -25.66 -19.42 -44.57
N GLU A 550 -26.94 -19.05 -44.61
CA GLU A 550 -28.00 -19.76 -43.89
C GLU A 550 -28.01 -21.26 -44.26
N GLY A 551 -27.87 -22.13 -43.25
CA GLY A 551 -27.80 -23.59 -43.40
C GLY A 551 -26.38 -24.19 -43.53
N GLU A 552 -25.32 -23.39 -43.58
CA GLU A 552 -23.93 -23.87 -43.52
C GLU A 552 -23.44 -24.08 -42.06
N GLU A 553 -22.30 -24.77 -41.89
CA GLU A 553 -21.70 -25.02 -40.57
C GLU A 553 -20.77 -23.87 -40.15
N LEU A 554 -21.10 -23.21 -39.05
CA LEU A 554 -20.15 -22.44 -38.26
C LEU A 554 -19.24 -23.41 -37.51
N LYS A 555 -17.94 -23.31 -37.78
CA LYS A 555 -16.89 -24.03 -37.07
C LYS A 555 -15.88 -23.06 -36.48
N LEU A 556 -15.86 -22.98 -35.15
CA LEU A 556 -14.83 -22.25 -34.40
C LEU A 556 -13.92 -23.26 -33.69
N SER A 557 -12.61 -23.01 -33.65
CA SER A 557 -11.62 -23.89 -33.01
C SER A 557 -10.63 -23.09 -32.19
N VAL A 558 -10.19 -23.64 -31.06
CA VAL A 558 -9.22 -23.04 -30.13
C VAL A 558 -8.20 -24.09 -29.68
N THR A 559 -6.95 -23.70 -29.47
CA THR A 559 -5.97 -24.51 -28.71
C THR A 559 -5.90 -24.00 -27.28
N VAL A 560 -5.83 -24.91 -26.32
CA VAL A 560 -5.83 -24.62 -24.89
C VAL A 560 -4.66 -25.32 -24.21
N THR A 561 -4.04 -24.65 -23.24
CA THR A 561 -2.98 -25.17 -22.38
C THR A 561 -3.26 -24.82 -20.92
N GLY A 562 -2.67 -25.56 -19.99
CA GLY A 562 -2.84 -25.39 -18.56
C GLY A 562 -2.65 -26.71 -17.81
N THR A 563 -2.41 -26.63 -16.51
CA THR A 563 -2.17 -27.80 -15.64
C THR A 563 -2.91 -27.59 -14.31
N PRO A 564 -3.91 -28.41 -13.95
CA PRO A 564 -4.53 -29.50 -14.73
C PRO A 564 -5.11 -29.04 -16.07
N GLU A 565 -5.33 -30.01 -16.98
CA GLU A 565 -5.88 -29.75 -18.32
C GLU A 565 -7.22 -28.99 -18.23
N PRO A 566 -7.34 -27.80 -18.84
CA PRO A 566 -8.55 -27.00 -18.68
C PRO A 566 -9.75 -27.56 -19.46
N ALA A 567 -10.91 -27.63 -18.79
CA ALA A 567 -12.18 -27.85 -19.44
C ALA A 567 -12.53 -26.63 -20.29
N VAL A 568 -12.98 -26.85 -21.53
CA VAL A 568 -13.40 -25.79 -22.45
C VAL A 568 -14.91 -25.80 -22.59
N THR A 569 -15.56 -24.67 -22.34
CA THR A 569 -16.98 -24.42 -22.60
C THR A 569 -17.14 -23.30 -23.61
N TRP A 570 -18.27 -23.26 -24.31
CA TRP A 570 -18.63 -22.18 -25.21
C TRP A 570 -19.84 -21.42 -24.69
N GLU A 571 -19.82 -20.10 -24.82
CA GLU A 571 -20.87 -19.21 -24.33
C GLU A 571 -21.41 -18.34 -25.46
N LYS A 572 -22.72 -18.08 -25.43
CA LYS A 572 -23.43 -17.12 -26.29
C LYS A 572 -23.85 -15.92 -25.45
N GLU A 573 -23.76 -14.73 -26.03
CA GLU A 573 -24.27 -13.51 -25.41
C GLU A 573 -25.80 -13.44 -25.54
N VAL A 574 -26.49 -13.25 -24.41
CA VAL A 574 -27.95 -13.10 -24.29
C VAL A 574 -28.22 -11.97 -23.32
N ASP A 575 -28.91 -10.92 -23.76
CA ASP A 575 -29.26 -9.73 -22.96
C ASP A 575 -28.06 -9.14 -22.18
N GLY A 576 -26.90 -9.05 -22.84
CA GLY A 576 -25.64 -8.55 -22.27
C GLY A 576 -24.91 -9.50 -21.32
N ASN A 577 -25.51 -10.66 -21.00
CA ASN A 577 -24.93 -11.69 -20.16
C ASN A 577 -24.37 -12.83 -21.01
N TRP A 578 -23.35 -13.53 -20.51
CA TRP A 578 -22.80 -14.71 -21.17
C TRP A 578 -23.43 -15.98 -20.60
N VAL A 579 -23.98 -16.82 -21.48
CA VAL A 579 -24.70 -18.04 -21.12
C VAL A 579 -24.06 -19.23 -21.83
N ALA A 580 -23.74 -20.29 -21.09
CA ALA A 580 -23.18 -21.51 -21.65
C ALA A 580 -24.11 -22.14 -22.70
N VAL A 581 -23.56 -22.50 -23.85
CA VAL A 581 -24.28 -23.20 -24.92
C VAL A 581 -24.34 -24.69 -24.56
N GLU A 582 -25.55 -25.22 -24.40
CA GLU A 582 -25.76 -26.60 -23.94
C GLU A 582 -25.09 -27.61 -24.88
N GLY A 583 -24.29 -28.52 -24.29
CA GLY A 583 -23.52 -29.54 -25.01
C GLY A 583 -22.26 -29.03 -25.74
N ALA A 584 -22.03 -27.72 -25.81
CA ALA A 584 -20.86 -27.15 -26.50
C ALA A 584 -19.62 -27.11 -25.59
N SER A 585 -18.93 -28.25 -25.52
CA SER A 585 -17.68 -28.42 -24.77
C SER A 585 -16.52 -28.87 -25.65
N GLY A 586 -15.29 -28.50 -25.28
CA GLY A 586 -14.06 -28.87 -25.96
C GLY A 586 -13.53 -27.83 -26.95
N THR A 587 -12.39 -28.14 -27.57
CA THR A 587 -11.57 -27.24 -28.39
C THR A 587 -12.15 -26.88 -29.76
N THR A 588 -13.37 -27.28 -30.09
CA THR A 588 -14.04 -26.94 -31.36
C THR A 588 -15.56 -26.89 -31.20
N PHE A 589 -16.19 -25.81 -31.67
CA PHE A 589 -17.62 -25.58 -31.64
C PHE A 589 -18.25 -25.76 -33.03
N THR A 590 -19.02 -26.84 -33.13
CA THR A 590 -20.04 -27.18 -34.14
C THR A 590 -21.38 -26.42 -34.02
N LYS A 591 -21.81 -25.59 -34.99
CA LYS A 591 -23.25 -25.23 -35.13
C LYS A 591 -23.66 -24.94 -36.58
N THR A 592 -24.78 -25.50 -37.02
CA THR A 592 -25.48 -25.06 -38.23
C THR A 592 -26.04 -23.64 -38.05
N VAL A 593 -25.76 -22.75 -38.99
CA VAL A 593 -26.16 -21.34 -38.93
C VAL A 593 -27.62 -21.16 -39.32
N GLU A 594 -28.41 -20.56 -38.41
CA GLU A 594 -29.81 -20.20 -38.63
C GLU A 594 -29.94 -18.68 -38.80
N LYS A 595 -30.98 -18.21 -39.48
CA LYS A 595 -31.29 -16.77 -39.61
C LYS A 595 -31.41 -16.03 -38.27
N ALA A 596 -31.72 -16.75 -37.19
CA ALA A 596 -31.80 -16.22 -35.83
C ALA A 596 -30.42 -15.99 -35.16
N ASP A 597 -29.31 -16.47 -35.74
CA ASP A 597 -27.95 -16.23 -35.24
C ASP A 597 -27.30 -14.97 -35.82
N ASN A 598 -28.00 -14.20 -36.66
CA ASN A 598 -27.45 -12.97 -37.22
C ASN A 598 -27.23 -11.89 -36.14
N GLY A 599 -25.97 -11.52 -35.91
CA GLY A 599 -25.54 -10.65 -34.81
C GLY A 599 -25.25 -11.40 -33.50
N ALA A 600 -25.42 -12.73 -33.44
CA ALA A 600 -25.07 -13.51 -32.26
C ALA A 600 -23.56 -13.46 -32.01
N LYS A 601 -23.16 -13.27 -30.74
CA LYS A 601 -21.77 -13.33 -30.31
C LYS A 601 -21.51 -14.60 -29.53
N PHE A 602 -20.39 -15.26 -29.84
CA PHE A 602 -19.90 -16.47 -29.18
C PHE A 602 -18.48 -16.26 -28.67
N ARG A 603 -18.12 -16.90 -27.55
CA ARG A 603 -16.75 -17.01 -27.04
C ARG A 603 -16.48 -18.40 -26.47
N ALA A 604 -15.21 -18.80 -26.42
CA ALA A 604 -14.78 -19.97 -25.68
C ALA A 604 -14.21 -19.55 -24.31
N VAL A 605 -14.40 -20.37 -23.29
CA VAL A 605 -13.84 -20.21 -21.95
C VAL A 605 -13.11 -21.49 -21.57
N ALA A 606 -11.83 -21.37 -21.22
CA ALA A 606 -11.02 -22.46 -20.69
C ALA A 606 -10.89 -22.30 -19.17
N THR A 607 -11.19 -23.36 -18.41
CA THR A 607 -11.30 -23.35 -16.94
C THR A 607 -10.59 -24.54 -16.32
N ASN A 608 -9.76 -24.30 -15.29
CA ASN A 608 -9.24 -25.33 -14.38
C ASN A 608 -9.27 -24.81 -12.93
N GLU A 609 -8.78 -25.60 -11.97
CA GLU A 609 -8.72 -25.21 -10.55
C GLU A 609 -7.86 -23.97 -10.26
N ARG A 610 -7.00 -23.55 -11.20
CA ARG A 610 -6.19 -22.33 -11.06
C ARG A 610 -6.88 -21.07 -11.57
N GLY A 611 -7.89 -21.16 -12.44
CA GLY A 611 -8.58 -19.97 -12.95
C GLY A 611 -9.41 -20.22 -14.20
N SER A 612 -9.77 -19.14 -14.91
CA SER A 612 -10.48 -19.22 -16.19
C SER A 612 -10.06 -18.10 -17.14
N LYS A 613 -9.88 -18.43 -18.42
CA LYS A 613 -9.54 -17.46 -19.48
C LYS A 613 -10.53 -17.59 -20.63
N ALA A 614 -11.11 -16.46 -21.04
CA ALA A 614 -12.07 -16.37 -22.12
C ALA A 614 -11.42 -15.79 -23.39
N THR A 615 -11.90 -16.20 -24.56
CA THR A 615 -11.57 -15.55 -25.83
C THR A 615 -12.30 -14.22 -25.97
N ALA A 616 -11.88 -13.39 -26.92
CA ALA A 616 -12.73 -12.32 -27.41
C ALA A 616 -14.00 -12.90 -28.09
N ALA A 617 -14.99 -12.04 -28.30
CA ALA A 617 -16.22 -12.40 -28.97
C ALA A 617 -16.02 -12.55 -30.49
N VAL A 618 -16.56 -13.62 -31.06
CA VAL A 618 -16.77 -13.80 -32.50
C VAL A 618 -18.24 -13.51 -32.81
N THR A 619 -18.50 -12.59 -33.74
CA THR A 619 -19.86 -12.22 -34.16
C THR A 619 -20.24 -12.94 -35.44
N VAL A 620 -21.42 -13.56 -35.50
CA VAL A 620 -21.92 -14.25 -36.70
C VAL A 620 -22.73 -13.28 -37.56
N ALA A 621 -22.43 -13.22 -38.85
CA ALA A 621 -23.25 -12.56 -39.86
C ALA A 621 -23.84 -13.64 -40.80
N VAL A 622 -25.15 -13.63 -41.00
CA VAL A 622 -25.86 -14.68 -41.75
C VAL A 622 -26.26 -14.16 -43.12
N GLU A 623 -25.66 -14.74 -44.15
CA GLU A 623 -25.94 -14.38 -45.54
C GLU A 623 -27.10 -15.22 -46.09
N SER A 624 -28.23 -14.58 -46.40
CA SER A 624 -29.32 -15.22 -47.12
C SER A 624 -28.95 -15.37 -48.59
N LYS A 625 -29.02 -16.60 -49.11
CA LYS A 625 -28.83 -16.90 -50.54
C LYS A 625 -29.71 -15.97 -51.41
N PRO A 626 -29.19 -15.40 -52.52
CA PRO A 626 -29.95 -14.47 -53.36
C PRO A 626 -31.28 -15.05 -53.84
N GLU A 627 -32.38 -14.43 -53.43
CA GLU A 627 -33.73 -14.80 -53.84
C GLU A 627 -33.93 -14.37 -55.29
N VAL A 628 -34.19 -15.34 -56.18
CA VAL A 628 -34.41 -15.06 -57.60
C VAL A 628 -35.80 -14.42 -57.75
N PRO A 629 -35.91 -13.16 -58.19
CA PRO A 629 -37.22 -12.51 -58.29
C PRO A 629 -38.09 -13.21 -59.33
N ALA A 630 -39.34 -13.48 -58.97
CA ALA A 630 -40.34 -13.99 -59.90
C ALA A 630 -40.56 -12.98 -61.05
N PRO A 631 -40.81 -13.45 -62.30
CA PRO A 631 -40.95 -12.57 -63.45
C PRO A 631 -42.18 -11.66 -63.28
N SER A 632 -41.98 -10.35 -63.41
CA SER A 632 -43.04 -9.34 -63.29
C SER A 632 -43.91 -9.27 -64.56
N GLU A 633 -45.21 -9.12 -64.37
CA GLU A 633 -46.18 -8.89 -65.44
C GLU A 633 -45.98 -7.51 -66.12
N PRO A 634 -46.39 -7.35 -67.39
CA PRO A 634 -46.06 -6.16 -68.17
C PRO A 634 -46.82 -4.90 -67.72
N SER A 635 -46.07 -3.80 -67.58
CA SER A 635 -46.61 -2.47 -67.24
C SER A 635 -47.24 -1.78 -68.45
N GLU A 636 -48.45 -1.26 -68.31
CA GLU A 636 -49.08 -0.40 -69.33
C GLU A 636 -48.49 1.02 -69.35
N THR A 637 -48.51 1.65 -70.52
CA THR A 637 -47.72 2.85 -70.82
C THR A 637 -48.37 4.17 -70.34
N PRO A 638 -47.64 5.04 -69.62
CA PRO A 638 -47.95 6.46 -69.56
C PRO A 638 -47.34 7.23 -70.77
N LYS A 639 -48.09 8.19 -71.34
CA LYS A 639 -47.61 9.16 -72.35
C LYS A 639 -47.53 10.59 -71.76
N PRO A 640 -46.76 11.53 -72.36
CA PRO A 640 -45.90 12.39 -71.55
C PRO A 640 -46.19 13.91 -71.57
N GLY A 641 -45.71 14.58 -70.53
CA GLY A 641 -45.28 16.00 -70.46
C GLY A 641 -44.26 16.11 -69.30
N GLN A 642 -43.01 16.57 -69.50
CA GLN A 642 -42.57 17.96 -69.65
C GLN A 642 -42.84 18.84 -68.41
N THR A 643 -41.85 19.50 -67.77
CA THR A 643 -40.41 19.71 -68.09
C THR A 643 -39.54 19.98 -66.86
N GLY A 644 -38.27 19.52 -66.90
CA GLY A 644 -37.12 20.11 -66.17
C GLY A 644 -36.80 19.52 -64.78
N GLY A 645 -35.54 19.17 -64.45
CA GLY A 645 -34.36 19.02 -65.32
C GLY A 645 -33.00 18.96 -64.57
N LEU A 646 -32.16 17.96 -64.91
CA LEU A 646 -30.73 17.76 -64.51
C LEU A 646 -30.48 17.59 -62.99
N GLY A 647 -29.63 16.68 -62.49
CA GLY A 647 -28.50 15.93 -63.08
C GLY A 647 -27.18 16.40 -62.46
N THR A 648 -26.14 15.61 -62.15
CA THR A 648 -25.75 14.19 -62.33
C THR A 648 -24.61 13.90 -61.33
N GLY A 649 -24.15 12.68 -60.99
CA GLY A 649 -24.44 11.30 -61.42
C GLY A 649 -23.24 10.38 -61.05
N ALA A 650 -23.42 9.06 -60.91
CA ALA A 650 -22.37 8.13 -60.49
C ALA A 650 -22.42 6.76 -61.20
N ILE A 651 -21.26 6.12 -61.40
CA ILE A 651 -20.98 4.79 -62.01
C ILE A 651 -19.49 4.45 -61.74
N VAL A 652 -18.96 3.22 -61.74
CA VAL A 652 -19.47 1.86 -62.06
C VAL A 652 -19.03 0.89 -60.91
N GLY A 653 -19.40 -0.40 -60.95
CA GLY A 653 -18.86 -1.46 -60.07
C GLY A 653 -18.79 -2.84 -60.78
N ILE A 654 -18.79 -3.95 -59.98
CA ILE A 654 -18.76 -5.39 -60.39
C ILE A 654 -17.34 -5.88 -60.80
N VAL A 655 -16.69 -6.97 -60.32
CA VAL A 655 -16.94 -8.21 -59.51
C VAL A 655 -16.95 -9.54 -60.30
N ALA A 656 -16.15 -10.53 -59.83
CA ALA A 656 -16.07 -11.99 -60.10
C ALA A 656 -14.62 -12.48 -60.39
N GLY A 657 -14.18 -13.72 -60.10
CA GLY A 657 -14.77 -14.81 -59.30
C GLY A 657 -14.33 -16.24 -59.72
N VAL A 658 -14.29 -17.18 -58.73
CA VAL A 658 -14.34 -18.68 -58.86
C VAL A 658 -13.03 -19.51 -59.01
N LEU A 659 -13.09 -20.71 -58.38
CA LEU A 659 -12.14 -21.83 -58.12
C LEU A 659 -11.59 -22.57 -59.38
N GLY A 660 -10.62 -23.51 -59.33
CA GLY A 660 -9.78 -24.08 -58.25
C GLY A 660 -9.33 -25.56 -58.49
N LEU A 661 -8.84 -26.25 -57.44
CA LEU A 661 -8.56 -27.72 -57.28
C LEU A 661 -7.30 -28.40 -57.89
N LEU A 662 -6.76 -29.37 -57.10
CA LEU A 662 -5.78 -30.46 -57.40
C LEU A 662 -4.33 -30.07 -57.80
N GLY A 663 -3.26 -30.80 -57.44
CA GLY A 663 -3.14 -31.92 -56.47
C GLY A 663 -1.78 -32.69 -56.54
N LEU A 664 -1.22 -33.04 -55.37
CA LEU A 664 -0.13 -34.01 -55.10
C LEU A 664 1.32 -33.81 -55.62
N ALA A 665 2.25 -34.05 -54.68
CA ALA A 665 3.64 -34.58 -54.83
C ALA A 665 4.75 -33.76 -55.54
N GLY A 666 5.89 -33.59 -54.84
CA GLY A 666 7.16 -33.21 -55.48
C GLY A 666 8.16 -32.42 -54.63
N HIS A 667 9.18 -33.12 -54.11
CA HIS A 667 10.60 -32.73 -53.99
C HIS A 667 11.05 -31.36 -54.57
N VAL A 668 12.07 -30.64 -54.06
CA VAL A 668 12.87 -30.67 -52.79
C VAL A 668 13.84 -29.45 -52.84
N PHE A 669 14.43 -28.97 -51.72
CA PHE A 669 15.60 -28.04 -51.64
C PHE A 669 15.45 -26.62 -52.26
N LEU A 670 15.33 -25.52 -51.51
CA LEU A 670 16.34 -24.80 -50.70
C LEU A 670 15.66 -23.51 -50.12
N ASN A 671 16.21 -22.69 -49.21
CA ASN A 671 17.01 -22.82 -47.97
C ASN A 671 17.19 -21.40 -47.39
N PHE A 672 17.48 -21.25 -46.08
CA PHE A 672 17.81 -20.01 -45.34
C PHE A 672 16.74 -18.91 -45.17
N ASN A 673 16.42 -18.61 -43.89
CA ASN A 673 16.88 -17.44 -43.10
C ASN A 673 17.07 -16.08 -43.81
N SER A 674 16.82 -14.92 -43.19
CA SER A 674 16.22 -14.59 -41.87
C SER A 674 15.93 -13.07 -41.79
N ILE A 675 15.12 -12.68 -40.82
CA ILE A 675 14.97 -11.36 -40.16
C ILE A 675 16.08 -10.33 -40.47
N GLN A 676 15.70 -9.12 -40.92
CA GLN A 676 16.25 -7.82 -40.46
C GLN A 676 15.51 -6.61 -41.12
N ALA A 677 15.75 -5.41 -40.57
CA ALA A 677 15.42 -4.09 -41.15
C ALA A 677 13.94 -3.63 -41.29
N GLN A 678 13.27 -3.36 -40.16
CA GLN A 678 12.47 -2.12 -40.05
C GLN A 678 12.42 -1.50 -38.64
N ILE A 679 13.54 -1.59 -37.92
CA ILE A 679 13.94 -0.59 -36.91
C ILE A 679 14.97 0.34 -37.60
N MET A 680 15.22 1.55 -37.07
CA MET A 680 16.12 2.60 -37.60
C MET A 680 15.52 3.56 -38.66
N HIS A 681 14.39 4.22 -38.36
CA HIS A 681 14.13 5.53 -38.99
C HIS A 681 13.39 6.59 -38.14
N PHE A 682 13.77 6.80 -36.88
CA PHE A 682 13.65 8.12 -36.24
C PHE A 682 14.54 8.26 -34.98
N LEU A 683 15.80 8.69 -35.15
CA LEU A 683 16.60 9.48 -34.18
C LEU A 683 18.02 9.72 -34.75
N ALA A 684 18.19 10.79 -35.54
CA ALA A 684 19.51 11.14 -36.09
C ALA A 684 19.65 12.63 -36.50
N GLN A 685 19.17 13.58 -35.68
CA GLN A 685 19.73 14.95 -35.61
C GLN A 685 19.09 15.81 -34.50
N PHE A 686 19.77 15.90 -33.36
CA PHE A 686 20.19 17.18 -32.79
C PHE A 686 21.59 16.99 -32.18
N ARG A 687 22.28 18.08 -31.86
CA ARG A 687 23.65 18.12 -31.33
C ARG A 687 23.66 18.61 -29.89
#